data_AF-A0A1F4YE91-F1
#
_entry.id   AF-A0A1F4YE91-F1
#
_cell.length_a   1.000
_cell.length_b   1.000
_cell.length_c   1.000
_cell.angle_alpha   90.00
_cell.angle_beta   90.00
_cell.angle_gamma   90.00
#
_symmetry.space_group_name_H-M   'P 1'
#
loop_
_entity.id
_entity.type
_entity.pdbx_description
1 polymer ?
#
loop_
_entity_poly.entity_id
_entity_poly.type
_entity_poly.pdbx_seq_one_letter_code
_entity_poly.pdbx_strand_id
1 'polypeptide(L)'
;MNLNPKFSGRERLFLAGLFVFAFLLRVIYLLQIKSNPFFENLSLDSLFHDLWAQSIASGNWIGEGVFFRAPFYPYFLALVYKIFGHDLLVAKLIQHLLGCFSVVLVYLLARKLFDRRVAVISGLLAATYWILIYFEGELLLDFLLVFFGTLLILLLYRAFEKPTFWRWFSAGLVLGLFAVTRPNILIFIPLILFWLLIQPGSNWRKAVKSWIFIGLGAGLIILPVTLRNYLIGKDFVLVASQGGINFFIGNNPYADGTSAVVPGLGDDWDYADAVVLAEQELGKKLKPSEASNYFYKRGWDFIFNQPEKSLPLLGKKFYLFWNKFEVSNNQNTYFYYRYSWLLKILPTGFWLVGPLAILGMIYSLRRFRKYSPLFFYIFSYMLTVVFFFVADRFRLPVIPVLIIFAGFALVQSWDRLRQKAYRQLILPLVILLISFWFCNSKAYNLSASNFAQSYFGLGNIYLKQNQPEKAAACYDSALALNLKLPRARLNLGIIYLRKGELEGAGAEFARTLLLNPYEEKAHNNLSTVYRLKKDYSKAVQFAKAAIQLRPNYATAYSNLSLAYQALSQPDSAEMVLKEGLRILPADRQLRYYLGELYFRQQRLDKAEEELKQVLALSTKVDIESYDISGFGQAQIQTESRLKAQAAYYLGLIRVDKKDISAAKRFFQLALQFKPDLSGALANLGKIAELEKNFQEAVRLYTRALALEPENPIFYYNRAINYLNLGRSAQVRADLERSLELDPHFGPALSLKKALRNK
;
A
#
# COMPACT_ATOMS: atom_id res chain seq x y z
N MET A 1 -31.48 36.27 15.79
CA MET A 1 -30.07 36.71 15.62
C MET A 1 -29.72 36.67 14.14
N ASN A 2 -29.62 37.84 13.48
CA ASN A 2 -29.21 37.94 12.07
C ASN A 2 -27.69 37.69 11.97
N LEU A 3 -27.27 36.44 11.75
CA LEU A 3 -25.88 35.95 11.78
C LEU A 3 -25.31 35.65 10.37
N ASN A 4 -25.58 36.52 9.40
CA ASN A 4 -24.77 36.60 8.20
C ASN A 4 -23.83 37.81 8.36
N PRO A 5 -22.67 37.67 9.04
CA PRO A 5 -21.73 38.77 9.06
C PRO A 5 -21.26 38.97 7.63
N LYS A 6 -21.62 40.10 7.01
CA LYS A 6 -20.94 40.55 5.80
C LYS A 6 -19.46 40.67 6.18
N PHE A 7 -18.62 39.84 5.58
CA PHE A 7 -17.18 39.89 5.83
C PHE A 7 -16.65 41.26 5.43
N SER A 8 -15.99 41.94 6.37
CA SER A 8 -15.29 43.19 6.06
C SER A 8 -14.23 42.95 4.98
N GLY A 9 -13.84 43.99 4.22
CA GLY A 9 -12.79 43.86 3.22
C GLY A 9 -11.49 43.32 3.81
N ARG A 10 -11.12 43.76 5.03
CA ARG A 10 -9.97 43.26 5.78
C ARG A 10 -10.09 41.78 6.16
N GLU A 11 -11.29 41.28 6.44
CA GLU A 11 -11.51 39.87 6.79
C GLU A 11 -11.44 38.96 5.57
N ARG A 12 -11.94 39.43 4.41
CA ARG A 12 -11.74 38.73 3.12
C ARG A 12 -10.26 38.65 2.74
N LEU A 13 -9.53 39.76 2.91
CA LEU A 13 -8.08 39.78 2.69
C LEU A 13 -7.34 38.82 3.62
N PHE A 14 -7.73 38.78 4.90
CA PHE A 14 -7.15 37.82 5.86
C PHE A 14 -7.41 36.37 5.45
N LEU A 15 -8.62 36.03 5.00
CA LEU A 15 -8.94 34.68 4.53
C LEU A 15 -8.10 34.28 3.31
N ALA A 16 -7.92 35.19 2.36
CA ALA A 16 -7.04 34.96 1.21
C ALA A 16 -5.58 34.77 1.66
N GLY A 17 -5.08 35.63 2.55
CA GLY A 17 -3.75 35.50 3.13
C GLY A 17 -3.55 34.21 3.92
N LEU A 18 -4.56 33.76 4.68
CA LEU A 18 -4.54 32.49 5.41
C LEU A 18 -4.46 31.30 4.45
N PHE A 19 -5.24 31.32 3.36
CA PHE A 19 -5.19 30.29 2.33
C PHE A 19 -3.81 30.25 1.66
N VAL A 20 -3.28 31.39 1.24
CA VAL A 20 -1.95 31.49 0.61
C VAL A 20 -0.86 31.03 1.58
N PHE A 21 -0.90 31.45 2.84
CA PHE A 21 0.04 31.01 3.87
C PHE A 21 0.00 29.49 4.06
N ALA A 22 -1.20 28.92 4.21
CA ALA A 22 -1.40 27.48 4.33
C ALA A 22 -0.89 26.72 3.09
N PHE A 23 -1.13 27.25 1.89
CA PHE A 23 -0.69 26.67 0.62
C PHE A 23 0.83 26.71 0.47
N LEU A 24 1.49 27.82 0.81
CA LEU A 24 2.95 27.94 0.76
C LEU A 24 3.64 26.90 1.66
N LEU A 25 3.16 26.70 2.89
CA LEU A 25 3.69 25.67 3.78
C LEU A 25 3.59 24.28 3.15
N ARG A 26 2.47 23.98 2.49
CA ARG A 26 2.22 22.68 1.86
C ARG A 26 3.05 22.47 0.60
N VAL A 27 3.25 23.51 -0.22
CA VAL A 27 4.16 23.47 -1.37
C VAL A 27 5.60 23.26 -0.91
N ILE A 28 6.05 23.98 0.13
CA ILE A 28 7.40 23.80 0.71
C ILE A 28 7.56 22.35 1.21
N TYR A 29 6.57 21.81 1.92
CA TYR A 29 6.58 20.42 2.35
C TYR A 29 6.67 19.45 1.16
N LEU A 30 5.82 19.63 0.15
CA LEU A 30 5.76 18.76 -1.03
C LEU A 30 7.08 18.73 -1.80
N LEU A 31 7.74 19.89 -1.94
CA LEU A 31 9.06 19.99 -2.56
C LEU A 31 10.14 19.25 -1.75
N GLN A 32 10.06 19.27 -0.43
CA GLN A 32 11.01 18.55 0.44
C GLN A 32 10.83 17.05 0.37
N ILE A 33 9.60 16.55 0.44
CA ILE A 33 9.34 15.10 0.43
C ILE A 33 9.50 14.47 -0.95
N LYS A 34 9.66 15.24 -2.03
CA LYS A 34 9.91 14.69 -3.37
C LYS A 34 11.17 13.82 -3.41
N SER A 35 12.20 14.13 -2.61
CA SER A 35 13.42 13.33 -2.52
C SER A 35 13.29 12.11 -1.58
N ASN A 36 12.14 11.93 -0.93
CA ASN A 36 11.89 10.78 -0.07
C ASN A 36 11.74 9.51 -0.92
N PRO A 37 12.50 8.43 -0.68
CA PRO A 37 12.33 7.17 -1.41
C PRO A 37 10.90 6.59 -1.37
N PHE A 38 10.14 6.86 -0.30
CA PHE A 38 8.74 6.47 -0.17
C PHE A 38 7.76 7.31 -1.02
N PHE A 39 8.23 8.40 -1.63
CA PHE A 39 7.36 9.30 -2.41
C PHE A 39 6.77 8.61 -3.64
N GLU A 40 7.61 7.88 -4.39
CA GLU A 40 7.24 7.10 -5.58
C GLU A 40 6.99 5.62 -5.26
N ASN A 41 7.62 5.11 -4.19
CA ASN A 41 7.51 3.71 -3.80
C ASN A 41 6.43 3.54 -2.74
N LEU A 42 5.18 3.58 -3.18
CA LEU A 42 4.01 3.41 -2.33
C LEU A 42 4.00 2.02 -1.68
N SER A 43 3.47 1.95 -0.45
CA SER A 43 3.31 0.72 0.32
C SER A 43 1.93 0.65 0.98
N LEU A 44 1.53 -0.57 1.39
CA LEU A 44 0.33 -0.84 2.18
C LEU A 44 -0.90 -0.13 1.60
N ASP A 45 -1.53 0.76 2.37
CA ASP A 45 -2.78 1.41 2.01
C ASP A 45 -2.63 2.36 0.82
N SER A 46 -1.52 3.07 0.74
CA SER A 46 -1.28 4.02 -0.35
C SER A 46 -1.08 3.32 -1.68
N LEU A 47 -0.38 2.18 -1.67
CA LEU A 47 -0.25 1.32 -2.85
C LEU A 47 -1.61 0.76 -3.26
N PHE A 48 -2.40 0.28 -2.31
CA PHE A 48 -3.74 -0.26 -2.58
C PHE A 48 -4.65 0.79 -3.25
N HIS A 49 -4.68 2.01 -2.73
CA HIS A 49 -5.49 3.08 -3.29
C HIS A 49 -5.04 3.49 -4.70
N ASP A 50 -3.73 3.58 -4.92
CA ASP A 50 -3.15 3.90 -6.23
C ASP A 50 -3.51 2.85 -7.28
N LEU A 51 -3.29 1.57 -6.99
CA LEU A 51 -3.60 0.48 -7.92
C LEU A 51 -5.10 0.39 -8.22
N TRP A 52 -5.94 0.54 -7.21
CA TRP A 52 -7.39 0.55 -7.41
C TRP A 52 -7.83 1.74 -8.28
N ALA A 53 -7.25 2.92 -8.05
CA ALA A 53 -7.53 4.10 -8.87
C ALA A 53 -7.07 3.92 -10.33
N GLN A 54 -5.89 3.34 -10.57
CA GLN A 54 -5.42 3.02 -11.91
C GLN A 54 -6.35 2.04 -12.62
N SER A 55 -6.85 1.01 -11.92
CA SER A 55 -7.82 0.05 -12.48
C SER A 55 -9.14 0.72 -12.85
N ILE A 56 -9.66 1.62 -12.01
CA ILE A 56 -10.88 2.37 -12.34
C ILE A 56 -10.63 3.28 -13.56
N ALA A 57 -9.49 3.97 -13.59
CA ALA A 57 -9.12 4.87 -14.68
C ALA A 57 -8.91 4.15 -16.02
N SER A 58 -8.46 2.89 -16.00
CA SER A 58 -8.28 2.05 -17.19
C SER A 58 -9.57 1.40 -17.71
N GLY A 59 -10.71 1.62 -17.03
CA GLY A 59 -12.04 1.21 -17.51
C GLY A 59 -12.77 0.24 -16.60
N ASN A 60 -12.13 -0.32 -15.57
CA ASN A 60 -12.79 -1.19 -14.58
C ASN A 60 -13.50 -0.34 -13.49
N TRP A 61 -14.42 0.51 -13.90
CA TRP A 61 -15.11 1.45 -13.01
C TRP A 61 -16.21 0.80 -12.17
N ILE A 62 -16.68 -0.40 -12.54
CA ILE A 62 -17.71 -1.12 -11.79
C ILE A 62 -17.11 -2.08 -10.76
N GLY A 63 -15.93 -2.68 -11.03
CA GLY A 63 -15.30 -3.71 -10.22
C GLY A 63 -16.06 -5.06 -10.23
N GLU A 64 -15.64 -5.99 -9.39
CA GLU A 64 -16.27 -7.31 -9.17
C GLU A 64 -16.90 -7.36 -7.76
N GLY A 65 -17.31 -8.51 -7.21
CA GLY A 65 -17.52 -8.67 -5.75
C GLY A 65 -18.19 -7.55 -4.92
N VAL A 66 -17.83 -7.47 -3.63
CA VAL A 66 -18.28 -6.43 -2.68
C VAL A 66 -17.10 -5.53 -2.36
N PHE A 67 -17.33 -4.23 -2.21
CA PHE A 67 -16.27 -3.35 -1.76
C PHE A 67 -15.75 -3.74 -0.37
N PHE A 68 -14.48 -4.18 -0.31
CA PHE A 68 -13.81 -4.40 0.97
C PHE A 68 -13.63 -3.10 1.73
N ARG A 69 -13.14 -2.06 1.03
CA ARG A 69 -12.90 -0.68 1.50
C ARG A 69 -13.91 0.32 0.95
N ALA A 70 -14.11 1.42 1.67
CA ALA A 70 -15.01 2.48 1.24
C ALA A 70 -14.48 3.12 -0.06
N PRO A 71 -15.29 3.21 -1.13
CA PRO A 71 -14.77 3.39 -2.48
C PRO A 71 -14.40 4.83 -2.83
N PHE A 72 -14.89 5.84 -2.11
CA PHE A 72 -14.86 7.22 -2.60
C PHE A 72 -13.45 7.75 -2.95
N TYR A 73 -12.45 7.46 -2.11
CA TYR A 73 -11.09 7.95 -2.34
C TYR A 73 -10.42 7.35 -3.60
N PRO A 74 -10.43 6.01 -3.83
CA PRO A 74 -10.02 5.42 -5.10
C PRO A 74 -10.70 6.02 -6.33
N TYR A 75 -12.01 6.28 -6.29
CA TYR A 75 -12.71 6.91 -7.42
C TYR A 75 -12.32 8.38 -7.62
N PHE A 76 -12.10 9.11 -6.52
CA PHE A 76 -11.54 10.46 -6.56
C PHE A 76 -10.16 10.46 -7.23
N LEU A 77 -9.28 9.55 -6.83
CA LEU A 77 -7.94 9.44 -7.38
C LEU A 77 -7.95 8.98 -8.85
N ALA A 78 -8.87 8.07 -9.21
CA ALA A 78 -9.07 7.65 -10.59
C ALA A 78 -9.52 8.81 -11.49
N LEU A 79 -10.38 9.70 -10.99
CA LEU A 79 -10.77 10.91 -11.71
C LEU A 79 -9.56 11.84 -11.92
N VAL A 80 -8.71 12.01 -10.91
CA VAL A 80 -7.46 12.78 -11.04
C VAL A 80 -6.57 12.14 -12.12
N TYR A 81 -6.38 10.82 -12.09
CA TYR A 81 -5.57 10.11 -13.08
C TYR A 81 -6.14 10.15 -14.49
N LYS A 82 -7.47 10.18 -14.63
CA LYS A 82 -8.12 10.31 -15.93
C LYS A 82 -7.95 11.70 -16.54
N ILE A 83 -7.87 12.75 -15.72
CA ILE A 83 -7.73 14.14 -16.19
C ILE A 83 -6.26 14.51 -16.45
N PHE A 84 -5.35 14.11 -15.55
CA PHE A 84 -3.96 14.58 -15.54
C PHE A 84 -2.93 13.49 -15.89
N GLY A 85 -3.37 12.24 -16.08
CA GLY A 85 -2.48 11.08 -16.14
C GLY A 85 -2.10 10.55 -14.76
N HIS A 86 -1.46 9.38 -14.73
CA HIS A 86 -0.92 8.80 -13.50
C HIS A 86 0.31 9.58 -13.03
N ASP A 87 0.08 10.62 -12.22
CA ASP A 87 1.12 11.46 -11.62
C ASP A 87 0.87 11.65 -10.12
N LEU A 88 1.77 11.09 -9.31
CA LEU A 88 1.68 11.13 -7.84
C LEU A 88 1.90 12.54 -7.28
N LEU A 89 2.69 13.39 -7.94
CA LEU A 89 2.92 14.77 -7.52
C LEU A 89 1.64 15.59 -7.71
N VAL A 90 0.98 15.44 -8.86
CA VAL A 90 -0.30 16.12 -9.14
C VAL A 90 -1.37 15.67 -8.15
N ALA A 91 -1.49 14.36 -7.91
CA ALA A 91 -2.42 13.83 -6.92
C ALA A 91 -2.18 14.46 -5.54
N LYS A 92 -0.95 14.40 -5.01
CA LYS A 92 -0.60 15.00 -3.71
C LYS A 92 -0.81 16.50 -3.68
N LEU A 93 -0.55 17.24 -4.77
CA LEU A 93 -0.81 18.68 -4.85
C LEU A 93 -2.31 19.01 -4.70
N ILE A 94 -3.18 18.25 -5.37
CA ILE A 94 -4.64 18.42 -5.27
C ILE A 94 -5.11 18.13 -3.84
N GLN A 95 -4.56 17.11 -3.18
CA GLN A 95 -4.87 16.81 -1.77
C GLN A 95 -4.50 17.97 -0.85
N HIS A 96 -3.30 18.54 -1.00
CA HIS A 96 -2.87 19.71 -0.24
C HIS A 96 -3.75 20.94 -0.52
N LEU A 97 -4.19 21.14 -1.77
CA LEU A 97 -5.11 22.21 -2.12
C LEU A 97 -6.45 22.08 -1.38
N LEU A 98 -7.01 20.87 -1.31
CA LEU A 98 -8.20 20.57 -0.49
C LEU A 98 -7.93 20.71 1.01
N GLY A 99 -6.72 20.40 1.47
CA GLY A 99 -6.23 20.70 2.82
C GLY A 99 -6.28 22.20 3.14
N CYS A 100 -5.87 23.08 2.22
CA CYS A 100 -5.98 24.54 2.38
C CYS A 100 -7.44 25.00 2.55
N PHE A 101 -8.37 24.42 1.79
CA PHE A 101 -9.79 24.71 1.98
C PHE A 101 -10.30 24.24 3.34
N SER A 102 -9.79 23.12 3.87
CA SER A 102 -10.11 22.69 5.23
C SER A 102 -9.68 23.72 6.28
N VAL A 103 -8.50 24.33 6.14
CA VAL A 103 -8.04 25.43 7.02
C VAL A 103 -9.01 26.62 6.98
N VAL A 104 -9.48 27.00 5.78
CA VAL A 104 -10.49 28.05 5.63
C VAL A 104 -11.82 27.65 6.29
N LEU A 105 -12.25 26.40 6.14
CA LEU A 105 -13.45 25.89 6.80
C LEU A 105 -13.34 25.95 8.33
N VAL A 106 -12.17 25.66 8.91
CA VAL A 106 -11.91 25.82 10.36
C VAL A 106 -12.15 27.27 10.79
N TYR A 107 -11.59 28.24 10.04
CA TYR A 107 -11.83 29.66 10.30
C TYR A 107 -13.32 29.99 10.23
N LEU A 108 -14.01 29.56 9.17
CA LEU A 108 -15.42 29.87 8.95
C LEU A 108 -16.32 29.28 10.05
N LEU A 109 -16.04 28.06 10.48
CA LEU A 109 -16.77 27.39 11.56
C LEU A 109 -16.51 28.08 12.91
N ALA A 110 -15.25 28.38 13.24
CA ALA A 110 -14.90 29.15 14.43
C ALA A 110 -15.56 30.53 14.44
N ARG A 111 -15.55 31.24 13.30
CA ARG A 111 -16.17 32.55 13.15
C ARG A 111 -17.68 32.51 13.33
N LYS A 112 -18.31 31.40 12.92
CA LYS A 112 -19.75 31.15 13.04
C LYS A 112 -20.17 30.88 14.48
N LEU A 113 -19.37 30.09 15.20
CA LEU A 113 -19.71 29.63 16.55
C LEU A 113 -19.22 30.59 17.65
N PHE A 114 -18.12 31.29 17.42
CA PHE A 114 -17.46 32.16 18.38
C PHE A 114 -17.33 33.58 17.81
N ASP A 115 -16.13 34.17 17.86
CA ASP A 115 -15.83 35.49 17.35
C ASP A 115 -14.66 35.46 16.32
N ARG A 116 -14.28 36.64 15.81
CA ARG A 116 -13.18 36.77 14.85
C ARG A 116 -11.82 36.38 15.43
N ARG A 117 -11.56 36.66 16.72
CA ARG A 117 -10.26 36.37 17.36
C ARG A 117 -10.06 34.87 17.47
N VAL A 118 -11.11 34.14 17.87
CA VAL A 118 -11.10 32.67 17.90
C VAL A 118 -10.90 32.12 16.49
N ALA A 119 -11.55 32.68 15.47
CA ALA A 119 -11.39 32.25 14.10
C ALA A 119 -9.97 32.42 13.56
N VAL A 120 -9.34 33.58 13.80
CA VAL A 120 -7.96 33.85 13.40
C VAL A 120 -6.99 32.85 14.05
N ILE A 121 -7.09 32.65 15.37
CA ILE A 121 -6.21 31.72 16.09
C ILE A 121 -6.43 30.28 15.60
N SER A 122 -7.68 29.85 15.47
CA SER A 122 -8.00 28.49 15.00
C SER A 122 -7.52 28.23 13.58
N GLY A 123 -7.67 29.22 12.68
CA GLY A 123 -7.17 29.14 11.31
C GLY A 123 -5.64 29.03 11.25
N LEU A 124 -4.92 29.84 12.03
CA LEU A 124 -3.46 29.77 12.10
C LEU A 124 -2.97 28.45 12.70
N LEU A 125 -3.58 28.00 13.81
CA LEU A 125 -3.29 26.70 14.42
C LEU A 125 -3.49 25.55 13.42
N ALA A 126 -4.58 25.57 12.64
CA ALA A 126 -4.83 24.57 11.60
C ALA A 126 -3.86 24.67 10.42
N ALA A 127 -3.48 25.89 10.02
CA ALA A 127 -2.52 26.10 8.93
C ALA A 127 -1.14 25.52 9.24
N THR A 128 -0.72 25.56 10.51
CA THR A 128 0.61 25.10 10.96
C THR A 128 0.61 23.71 11.58
N TYR A 129 -0.54 23.03 11.68
CA TYR A 129 -0.64 21.73 12.36
C TYR A 129 0.03 20.63 11.53
N TRP A 130 1.23 20.22 11.93
CA TRP A 130 2.16 19.47 11.08
C TRP A 130 1.61 18.12 10.60
N ILE A 131 0.81 17.43 11.41
CA ILE A 131 0.24 16.12 11.06
C ILE A 131 -0.84 16.22 9.96
N LEU A 132 -1.56 17.35 9.86
CA LEU A 132 -2.47 17.58 8.72
C LEU A 132 -1.66 17.68 7.42
N ILE A 133 -0.57 18.46 7.44
CA ILE A 133 0.32 18.61 6.28
C ILE A 133 0.96 17.27 5.90
N TYR A 134 1.41 16.49 6.88
CA TYR A 134 2.00 15.17 6.63
C TYR A 134 1.05 14.24 5.88
N PHE A 135 -0.17 14.03 6.39
CA PHE A 135 -1.14 13.11 5.79
C PHE A 135 -1.74 13.61 4.48
N GLU A 136 -1.76 14.92 4.23
CA GLU A 136 -2.10 15.47 2.91
C GLU A 136 -1.07 15.06 1.82
N GLY A 137 0.16 14.70 2.21
CA GLY A 137 1.21 14.22 1.30
C GLY A 137 1.27 12.71 1.08
N GLU A 138 0.47 11.94 1.83
CA GLU A 138 0.31 10.51 1.65
C GLU A 138 -0.93 10.24 0.77
N LEU A 139 -0.90 9.20 -0.06
CA LEU A 139 -2.08 8.82 -0.85
C LEU A 139 -3.09 8.07 0.03
N LEU A 140 -3.76 8.82 0.91
CA LEU A 140 -4.73 8.36 1.88
C LEU A 140 -5.96 9.27 1.88
N LEU A 141 -7.06 8.73 2.39
CA LEU A 141 -8.37 9.40 2.41
C LEU A 141 -8.55 10.49 3.49
N ASP A 142 -7.57 10.65 4.40
CA ASP A 142 -7.77 11.39 5.66
C ASP A 142 -8.07 12.88 5.46
N PHE A 143 -7.47 13.53 4.45
CA PHE A 143 -7.73 14.94 4.14
C PHE A 143 -9.19 15.18 3.71
N LEU A 144 -9.84 14.21 3.05
CA LEU A 144 -11.27 14.28 2.71
C LEU A 144 -12.14 14.20 3.95
N LEU A 145 -11.76 13.38 4.94
CA LEU A 145 -12.51 13.27 6.20
C LEU A 145 -12.46 14.57 6.99
N VAL A 146 -11.29 15.21 7.04
CA VAL A 146 -11.10 16.53 7.67
C VAL A 146 -11.96 17.59 6.96
N PHE A 147 -11.94 17.59 5.62
CA PHE A 147 -12.73 18.51 4.80
C PHE A 147 -14.24 18.31 4.98
N PHE A 148 -14.75 17.09 4.75
CA PHE A 148 -16.16 16.77 4.85
C PHE A 148 -16.68 16.91 6.28
N GLY A 149 -15.92 16.54 7.30
CA GLY A 149 -16.32 16.68 8.70
C GLY A 149 -16.52 18.14 9.09
N THR A 150 -15.56 18.99 8.75
CA THR A 150 -15.63 20.43 9.05
C THR A 150 -16.76 21.10 8.26
N LEU A 151 -16.91 20.75 6.97
CA LEU A 151 -17.98 21.25 6.11
C LEU A 151 -19.36 20.81 6.61
N LEU A 152 -19.52 19.54 6.98
CA LEU A 152 -20.77 18.98 7.51
C LEU A 152 -21.24 19.78 8.72
N ILE A 153 -20.37 19.97 9.72
CA ILE A 153 -20.72 20.71 10.94
C ILE A 153 -21.13 22.15 10.59
N LEU A 154 -20.37 22.83 9.71
CA LEU A 154 -20.70 24.18 9.26
C LEU A 154 -22.08 24.24 8.57
N LEU A 155 -22.39 23.26 7.72
CA LEU A 155 -23.68 23.17 7.04
C LEU A 155 -24.82 22.87 8.02
N LEU A 156 -24.62 22.00 9.01
CA LEU A 156 -25.62 21.72 10.05
C LEU A 156 -25.99 22.99 10.82
N TYR A 157 -25.01 23.79 11.24
CA TYR A 157 -25.30 25.07 11.89
C TYR A 157 -26.00 26.08 10.97
N ARG A 158 -25.61 26.15 9.68
CA ARG A 158 -26.26 27.02 8.69
C ARG A 158 -27.70 26.58 8.37
N ALA A 159 -27.97 25.28 8.39
CA ALA A 159 -29.28 24.71 8.19
C ALA A 159 -30.17 24.94 9.42
N PHE A 160 -29.61 24.78 10.63
CA PHE A 160 -30.32 25.04 11.88
C PHE A 160 -30.79 26.49 12.01
N GLU A 161 -29.95 27.46 11.61
CA GLU A 161 -30.34 28.87 11.67
C GLU A 161 -31.42 29.28 10.67
N LYS A 162 -31.40 28.71 9.45
CA LYS A 162 -32.42 28.97 8.44
C LYS A 162 -32.89 27.62 7.88
N PRO A 163 -33.83 26.96 8.56
CA PRO A 163 -34.25 25.61 8.20
C PRO A 163 -34.97 25.62 6.86
N THR A 164 -34.33 25.03 5.85
CA THR A 164 -34.88 24.83 4.51
C THR A 164 -34.53 23.41 4.08
N PHE A 165 -35.36 22.84 3.19
CA PHE A 165 -35.08 21.51 2.62
C PHE A 165 -33.66 21.43 2.07
N TRP A 166 -33.29 22.36 1.18
CA TRP A 166 -31.99 22.34 0.51
C TRP A 166 -30.79 22.42 1.46
N ARG A 167 -30.86 23.19 2.55
CA ARG A 167 -29.72 23.26 3.50
C ARG A 167 -29.53 21.98 4.28
N TRP A 168 -30.61 21.34 4.73
CA TRP A 168 -30.54 20.05 5.41
C TRP A 168 -30.14 18.94 4.44
N PHE A 169 -30.69 18.96 3.24
CA PHE A 169 -30.34 18.04 2.17
C PHE A 169 -28.86 18.14 1.78
N SER A 170 -28.31 19.36 1.62
CA SER A 170 -26.87 19.57 1.36
C SER A 170 -25.98 19.07 2.50
N ALA A 171 -26.38 19.25 3.76
CA ALA A 171 -25.68 18.63 4.89
C ALA A 171 -25.72 17.10 4.79
N GLY A 172 -26.86 16.53 4.37
CA GLY A 172 -27.03 15.11 4.05
C GLY A 172 -26.09 14.63 2.93
N LEU A 173 -25.95 15.37 1.83
CA LEU A 173 -25.02 15.02 0.75
C LEU A 173 -23.58 14.91 1.25
N VAL A 174 -23.12 15.89 2.05
CA VAL A 174 -21.76 15.87 2.63
C VAL A 174 -21.60 14.72 3.63
N LEU A 175 -22.63 14.44 4.43
CA LEU A 175 -22.64 13.27 5.32
C LEU A 175 -22.54 11.96 4.52
N GLY A 176 -23.24 11.86 3.39
CA GLY A 176 -23.18 10.72 2.48
C GLY A 176 -21.78 10.54 1.87
N LEU A 177 -21.19 11.62 1.35
CA LEU A 177 -19.81 11.64 0.84
C LEU A 177 -18.80 11.23 1.93
N PHE A 178 -18.98 11.73 3.15
CA PHE A 178 -18.19 11.27 4.29
C PHE A 178 -18.38 9.77 4.49
N ALA A 179 -19.62 9.26 4.54
CA ALA A 179 -19.90 7.85 4.81
C ALA A 179 -19.31 6.89 3.77
N VAL A 180 -19.35 7.25 2.48
CA VAL A 180 -18.71 6.46 1.40
C VAL A 180 -17.19 6.63 1.33
N THR A 181 -16.63 7.56 2.10
CA THR A 181 -15.19 7.68 2.36
C THR A 181 -14.79 6.91 3.63
N ARG A 182 -15.57 7.01 4.70
CA ARG A 182 -15.41 6.25 5.94
C ARG A 182 -16.76 6.06 6.66
N PRO A 183 -17.29 4.82 6.76
CA PRO A 183 -18.65 4.57 7.25
C PRO A 183 -18.89 4.87 8.73
N ASN A 184 -17.84 5.03 9.54
CA ASN A 184 -17.96 5.23 10.98
C ASN A 184 -18.69 6.54 11.36
N ILE A 185 -18.75 7.53 10.45
CA ILE A 185 -19.52 8.76 10.64
C ILE A 185 -21.02 8.51 10.81
N LEU A 186 -21.55 7.37 10.38
CA LEU A 186 -22.98 7.05 10.49
C LEU A 186 -23.47 7.03 11.95
N ILE A 187 -22.58 6.78 12.92
CA ILE A 187 -22.89 6.87 14.36
C ILE A 187 -23.26 8.30 14.80
N PHE A 188 -22.86 9.32 14.03
CA PHE A 188 -23.22 10.71 14.30
C PHE A 188 -24.68 11.05 13.94
N ILE A 189 -25.33 10.27 13.06
CA ILE A 189 -26.71 10.50 12.60
C ILE A 189 -27.73 10.58 13.74
N PRO A 190 -27.81 9.61 14.67
CA PRO A 190 -28.74 9.70 15.80
C PRO A 190 -28.42 10.88 16.72
N LEU A 191 -27.15 11.27 16.85
CA LEU A 191 -26.75 12.40 17.68
C LEU A 191 -27.14 13.76 17.07
N ILE A 192 -27.28 13.85 15.75
CA ILE A 192 -27.87 15.02 15.08
C ILE A 192 -29.34 15.17 15.48
N LEU A 193 -30.12 14.07 15.48
CA LEU A 193 -31.52 14.12 15.93
C LEU A 193 -31.60 14.54 17.40
N PHE A 194 -30.79 13.93 18.26
CA PHE A 194 -30.74 14.28 19.68
C PHE A 194 -30.38 15.76 19.88
N TRP A 195 -29.39 16.27 19.13
CA TRP A 195 -29.04 17.69 19.14
C TRP A 195 -30.24 18.59 18.82
N LEU A 196 -31.03 18.27 17.80
CA LEU A 196 -32.20 19.05 17.39
C LEU A 196 -33.30 19.04 18.47
N LEU A 197 -33.42 17.95 19.24
CA LEU A 197 -34.42 17.77 20.28
C LEU A 197 -34.06 18.45 21.61
N ILE A 198 -32.77 18.72 21.88
CA ILE A 198 -32.35 19.40 23.12
C ILE A 198 -32.35 20.93 23.01
N GLN A 199 -32.69 21.49 21.83
CA GLN A 199 -32.69 22.94 21.63
C GLN A 199 -33.91 23.61 22.28
N PRO A 200 -33.76 24.83 22.82
CA PRO A 200 -34.90 25.58 23.35
C PRO A 200 -35.97 25.80 22.27
N GLY A 201 -37.23 25.46 22.57
CA GLY A 201 -38.34 25.59 21.62
C GLY A 201 -38.35 24.54 20.51
N SER A 202 -37.61 23.43 20.66
CA SER A 202 -37.61 22.31 19.71
C SER A 202 -39.00 21.69 19.60
N ASN A 203 -39.39 21.34 18.37
CA ASN A 203 -40.61 20.57 18.08
C ASN A 203 -40.20 19.24 17.45
N TRP A 204 -40.63 18.12 18.03
CA TRP A 204 -40.33 16.76 17.54
C TRP A 204 -40.59 16.61 16.04
N ARG A 205 -41.75 17.08 15.53
CA ARG A 205 -42.09 16.97 14.11
C ARG A 205 -41.12 17.75 13.22
N LYS A 206 -40.68 18.94 13.64
CA LYS A 206 -39.70 19.76 12.90
C LYS A 206 -38.30 19.15 12.94
N ALA A 207 -37.90 18.59 14.09
CA ALA A 207 -36.62 17.91 14.26
C ALA A 207 -36.54 16.66 13.38
N VAL A 208 -37.56 15.79 13.44
CA VAL A 208 -37.66 14.58 12.61
C VAL A 208 -37.69 14.94 11.12
N LYS A 209 -38.47 15.96 10.71
CA LYS A 209 -38.48 16.42 9.31
C LYS A 209 -37.10 16.84 8.82
N SER A 210 -36.36 17.61 9.63
CA SER A 210 -35.00 18.05 9.31
C SER A 210 -34.04 16.87 9.23
N TRP A 211 -34.17 15.90 10.15
CA TRP A 211 -33.38 14.68 10.17
C TRP A 211 -33.65 13.78 8.96
N ILE A 212 -34.91 13.66 8.52
CA ILE A 212 -35.28 12.97 7.29
C ILE A 212 -34.63 13.63 6.08
N PHE A 213 -34.61 14.96 5.99
CA PHE A 213 -33.97 15.66 4.87
C PHE A 213 -32.46 15.41 4.78
N ILE A 214 -31.77 15.31 5.92
CA ILE A 214 -30.37 14.86 5.98
C ILE A 214 -30.28 13.41 5.49
N GLY A 215 -31.17 12.53 5.97
CA GLY A 215 -31.23 11.13 5.57
C GLY A 215 -31.42 10.93 4.06
N LEU A 216 -32.29 11.73 3.43
CA LEU A 216 -32.49 11.72 1.97
C LEU A 216 -31.22 12.13 1.22
N GLY A 217 -30.53 13.17 1.68
CA GLY A 217 -29.26 13.61 1.08
C GLY A 217 -28.16 12.55 1.23
N ALA A 218 -28.03 11.95 2.41
CA ALA A 218 -27.04 10.90 2.65
C ALA A 218 -27.36 9.63 1.86
N GLY A 219 -28.63 9.24 1.81
CA GLY A 219 -29.14 8.11 1.05
C GLY A 219 -28.86 8.24 -0.44
N LEU A 220 -28.96 9.44 -1.03
CA LEU A 220 -28.65 9.66 -2.44
C LEU A 220 -27.21 9.26 -2.81
N ILE A 221 -26.26 9.42 -1.89
CA ILE A 221 -24.84 9.08 -2.11
C ILE A 221 -24.54 7.62 -1.72
N ILE A 222 -25.12 7.13 -0.62
CA ILE A 222 -24.84 5.78 -0.10
C ILE A 222 -25.54 4.71 -0.94
N LEU A 223 -26.79 4.94 -1.35
CA LEU A 223 -27.62 3.94 -2.01
C LEU A 223 -27.04 3.40 -3.32
N PRO A 224 -26.43 4.20 -4.21
CA PRO A 224 -25.75 3.67 -5.41
C PRO A 224 -24.63 2.68 -5.07
N VAL A 225 -23.85 2.94 -4.01
CA VAL A 225 -22.78 2.04 -3.54
C VAL A 225 -23.38 0.75 -2.99
N THR A 226 -24.43 0.85 -2.16
CA THR A 226 -25.14 -0.31 -1.62
C THR A 226 -25.76 -1.17 -2.74
N LEU A 227 -26.40 -0.53 -3.71
CA LEU A 227 -27.03 -1.20 -4.84
C LEU A 227 -25.99 -1.93 -5.69
N ARG A 228 -24.84 -1.30 -5.96
CA ARG A 228 -23.71 -1.96 -6.63
C ARG A 228 -23.27 -3.20 -5.85
N ASN A 229 -23.01 -3.08 -4.53
CA ASN A 229 -22.60 -4.23 -3.70
C ASN A 229 -23.62 -5.38 -3.78
N TYR A 230 -24.91 -5.07 -3.77
CA TYR A 230 -25.96 -6.06 -3.88
C TYR A 230 -26.04 -6.71 -5.28
N LEU A 231 -26.02 -5.90 -6.35
CA LEU A 231 -26.19 -6.38 -7.72
C LEU A 231 -24.96 -7.16 -8.21
N ILE A 232 -23.75 -6.67 -7.93
CA ILE A 232 -22.49 -7.25 -8.39
C ILE A 232 -21.98 -8.29 -7.39
N GLY A 233 -21.88 -7.93 -6.11
CA GLY A 233 -21.32 -8.78 -5.06
C GLY A 233 -22.26 -9.83 -4.48
N LYS A 234 -23.56 -9.79 -4.84
CA LYS A 234 -24.60 -10.71 -4.34
C LYS A 234 -24.68 -10.78 -2.81
N ASP A 235 -24.37 -9.65 -2.16
CA ASP A 235 -24.33 -9.49 -0.72
C ASP A 235 -24.79 -8.08 -0.32
N PHE A 236 -25.59 -7.97 0.74
CA PHE A 236 -26.15 -6.69 1.17
C PHE A 236 -25.17 -5.99 2.12
N VAL A 237 -24.29 -5.18 1.55
CA VAL A 237 -23.30 -4.38 2.30
C VAL A 237 -23.50 -2.90 2.01
N LEU A 238 -23.76 -2.11 3.06
CA LEU A 238 -24.12 -0.70 2.94
C LEU A 238 -23.05 0.13 2.21
N VAL A 239 -21.79 0.00 2.65
CA VAL A 239 -20.66 0.68 2.01
C VAL A 239 -19.50 -0.29 1.80
N ALA A 240 -19.00 -0.91 2.87
CA ALA A 240 -17.80 -1.73 2.85
C ALA A 240 -17.84 -2.84 3.91
N SER A 241 -17.19 -3.99 3.67
CA SER A 241 -17.30 -5.21 4.49
C SER A 241 -16.20 -5.40 5.56
N GLN A 242 -15.10 -4.66 5.51
CA GLN A 242 -13.96 -4.75 6.46
C GLN A 242 -14.22 -4.43 7.94
N GLY A 243 -15.44 -4.04 8.32
CA GLY A 243 -15.73 -3.51 9.66
C GLY A 243 -15.41 -4.50 10.77
N GLY A 244 -15.81 -5.75 10.58
CA GLY A 244 -15.65 -6.80 11.58
C GLY A 244 -14.20 -7.12 11.92
N ILE A 245 -13.35 -7.30 10.90
CA ILE A 245 -11.94 -7.63 11.11
C ILE A 245 -11.21 -6.48 11.82
N ASN A 246 -11.46 -5.23 11.40
CA ASN A 246 -10.87 -4.06 12.05
C ASN A 246 -11.30 -3.91 13.52
N PHE A 247 -12.52 -4.32 13.84
CA PHE A 247 -12.99 -4.37 15.22
C PHE A 247 -12.30 -5.48 16.01
N PHE A 248 -12.18 -6.68 15.45
CA PHE A 248 -11.56 -7.83 16.11
C PHE A 248 -10.06 -7.67 16.34
N ILE A 249 -9.32 -7.10 15.38
CA ILE A 249 -7.92 -6.72 15.54
C ILE A 249 -7.71 -5.86 16.79
N GLY A 250 -8.62 -4.92 17.01
CA GLY A 250 -8.60 -4.08 18.19
C GLY A 250 -8.99 -4.80 19.47
N ASN A 251 -9.77 -5.87 19.40
CA ASN A 251 -10.44 -6.49 20.54
C ASN A 251 -10.28 -8.02 20.51
N ASN A 252 -9.10 -8.47 20.87
CA ASN A 252 -8.79 -9.90 21.03
C ASN A 252 -7.75 -10.09 22.15
N PRO A 253 -7.50 -11.33 22.61
CA PRO A 253 -6.61 -11.60 23.74
C PRO A 253 -5.15 -11.13 23.59
N TYR A 254 -4.68 -10.88 22.36
CA TYR A 254 -3.33 -10.41 22.05
C TYR A 254 -3.29 -8.94 21.62
N ALA A 255 -4.45 -8.25 21.59
CA ALA A 255 -4.52 -6.87 21.17
C ALA A 255 -3.84 -5.93 22.19
N ASP A 256 -2.97 -5.05 21.70
CA ASP A 256 -2.27 -4.05 22.49
C ASP A 256 -2.85 -2.63 22.32
N GLY A 257 -3.83 -2.47 21.42
CA GLY A 257 -4.50 -1.22 21.08
C GLY A 257 -3.85 -0.42 19.95
N THR A 258 -2.71 -0.86 19.43
CA THR A 258 -1.90 -0.15 18.42
C THR A 258 -1.51 -1.01 17.22
N SER A 259 -1.39 -2.33 17.40
CA SER A 259 -0.89 -3.27 16.41
C SER A 259 -2.01 -4.10 15.78
N ALA A 260 -1.82 -4.50 14.52
CA ALA A 260 -2.80 -5.30 13.79
C ALA A 260 -2.55 -6.81 13.96
N VAL A 261 -3.04 -7.40 15.06
CA VAL A 261 -2.81 -8.82 15.38
C VAL A 261 -4.12 -9.61 15.30
N VAL A 262 -4.06 -10.78 14.63
CA VAL A 262 -5.16 -11.75 14.56
C VAL A 262 -4.70 -13.06 15.19
N PRO A 263 -5.36 -13.55 16.26
CA PRO A 263 -5.00 -14.80 16.91
C PRO A 263 -4.95 -15.98 15.93
N GLY A 264 -3.88 -16.80 16.01
CA GLY A 264 -3.68 -17.94 15.13
C GLY A 264 -2.98 -17.61 13.82
N LEU A 265 -2.78 -16.33 13.53
CA LEU A 265 -1.99 -15.86 12.38
C LEU A 265 -0.76 -15.10 12.89
N GLY A 266 0.37 -15.24 12.18
CA GLY A 266 1.60 -14.51 12.51
C GLY A 266 1.50 -13.02 12.22
N ASP A 267 2.59 -12.27 12.43
CA ASP A 267 2.66 -10.81 12.19
C ASP A 267 2.42 -10.39 10.73
N ASP A 268 2.37 -11.38 9.83
CA ASP A 268 2.47 -11.25 8.38
C ASP A 268 1.21 -11.71 7.65
N TRP A 269 0.10 -11.73 8.37
CA TRP A 269 -1.18 -12.22 7.90
C TRP A 269 -1.84 -11.27 6.90
N ASP A 270 -2.53 -11.84 5.91
CA ASP A 270 -3.43 -11.11 5.02
C ASP A 270 -4.90 -11.37 5.38
N TYR A 271 -5.79 -10.46 4.97
CA TYR A 271 -7.22 -10.60 5.24
C TYR A 271 -7.80 -11.91 4.71
N ALA A 272 -7.34 -12.35 3.54
CA ALA A 272 -7.73 -13.63 2.96
C ALA A 272 -7.41 -14.80 3.89
N ASP A 273 -6.23 -14.80 4.56
CA ASP A 273 -5.85 -15.84 5.51
C ASP A 273 -6.80 -15.91 6.70
N ALA A 274 -7.20 -14.74 7.22
CA ALA A 274 -8.16 -14.65 8.32
C ALA A 274 -9.54 -15.16 7.90
N VAL A 275 -10.00 -14.87 6.69
CA VAL A 275 -11.27 -15.40 6.18
C VAL A 275 -11.20 -16.90 5.98
N VAL A 276 -10.11 -17.43 5.40
CA VAL A 276 -9.91 -18.88 5.22
C VAL A 276 -9.93 -19.60 6.58
N LEU A 277 -9.27 -19.05 7.61
CA LEU A 277 -9.31 -19.60 8.95
C LEU A 277 -10.75 -19.65 9.49
N ALA A 278 -11.53 -18.57 9.30
CA ALA A 278 -12.92 -18.52 9.71
C ALA A 278 -13.81 -19.53 8.95
N GLU A 279 -13.58 -19.70 7.64
CA GLU A 279 -14.27 -20.69 6.80
C GLU A 279 -13.97 -22.12 7.24
N GLN A 280 -12.72 -22.40 7.62
CA GLN A 280 -12.31 -23.70 8.15
C GLN A 280 -12.97 -24.00 9.49
N GLU A 281 -12.99 -23.04 10.42
CA GLU A 281 -13.66 -23.21 11.72
C GLU A 281 -15.17 -23.45 11.58
N LEU A 282 -15.82 -22.83 10.59
CA LEU A 282 -17.26 -22.94 10.38
C LEU A 282 -17.67 -24.05 9.40
N GLY A 283 -16.72 -24.67 8.72
CA GLY A 283 -16.97 -25.71 7.72
C GLY A 283 -17.77 -25.24 6.49
N LYS A 284 -17.77 -23.94 6.18
CA LYS A 284 -18.47 -23.37 5.02
C LYS A 284 -17.76 -22.14 4.47
N LYS A 285 -17.95 -21.87 3.17
CA LYS A 285 -17.53 -20.60 2.57
C LYS A 285 -18.38 -19.43 3.10
N LEU A 286 -17.76 -18.28 3.32
CA LEU A 286 -18.40 -17.10 3.88
C LEU A 286 -18.54 -16.00 2.84
N LYS A 287 -19.72 -15.36 2.80
CA LYS A 287 -19.86 -14.07 2.14
C LYS A 287 -19.06 -12.99 2.89
N PRO A 288 -18.65 -11.89 2.25
CA PRO A 288 -17.97 -10.78 2.91
C PRO A 288 -18.72 -10.24 4.14
N SER A 289 -20.05 -10.13 4.10
CA SER A 289 -20.87 -9.72 5.26
C SER A 289 -20.84 -10.76 6.38
N GLU A 290 -20.88 -12.05 6.06
CA GLU A 290 -20.80 -13.14 7.03
C GLU A 290 -19.44 -13.18 7.71
N ALA A 291 -18.35 -13.03 6.96
CA ALA A 291 -16.99 -12.92 7.50
C ALA A 291 -16.86 -11.71 8.44
N SER A 292 -17.37 -10.54 8.04
CA SER A 292 -17.43 -9.36 8.92
C SER A 292 -18.20 -9.64 10.21
N ASN A 293 -19.38 -10.26 10.13
CA ASN A 293 -20.19 -10.56 11.29
C ASN A 293 -19.52 -11.57 12.23
N TYR A 294 -18.83 -12.57 11.68
CA TYR A 294 -18.04 -13.53 12.45
C TYR A 294 -16.96 -12.82 13.29
N PHE A 295 -16.19 -11.91 12.70
CA PHE A 295 -15.16 -11.17 13.45
C PHE A 295 -15.76 -10.18 14.46
N TYR A 296 -16.87 -9.53 14.14
CA TYR A 296 -17.59 -8.71 15.14
C TYR A 296 -17.99 -9.54 16.36
N LYS A 297 -18.55 -10.73 16.14
CA LYS A 297 -18.94 -11.63 17.22
C LYS A 297 -17.75 -11.99 18.11
N ARG A 298 -16.61 -12.40 17.52
CA ARG A 298 -15.40 -12.72 18.30
C ARG A 298 -14.87 -11.53 19.11
N GLY A 299 -14.92 -10.33 18.54
CA GLY A 299 -14.52 -9.11 19.25
C GLY A 299 -15.42 -8.80 20.44
N TRP A 300 -16.74 -8.98 20.29
CA TRP A 300 -17.70 -8.82 21.39
C TRP A 300 -17.55 -9.91 22.44
N ASP A 301 -17.35 -11.17 22.03
CA ASP A 301 -17.08 -12.28 22.93
C ASP A 301 -15.84 -12.00 23.79
N PHE A 302 -14.77 -11.44 23.21
CA PHE A 302 -13.60 -10.99 23.99
C PHE A 302 -13.96 -9.89 24.99
N ILE A 303 -14.70 -8.86 24.57
CA ILE A 303 -15.07 -7.73 25.43
C ILE A 303 -15.88 -8.19 26.64
N PHE A 304 -16.89 -9.04 26.43
CA PHE A 304 -17.84 -9.45 27.47
C PHE A 304 -17.36 -10.65 28.29
N ASN A 305 -16.61 -11.59 27.70
CA ASN A 305 -16.16 -12.80 28.41
C ASN A 305 -14.79 -12.62 29.08
N GLN A 306 -14.01 -11.58 28.74
CA GLN A 306 -12.72 -11.25 29.36
C GLN A 306 -12.63 -9.76 29.77
N PRO A 307 -13.54 -9.25 30.62
CA PRO A 307 -13.57 -7.84 31.03
C PRO A 307 -12.29 -7.39 31.74
N GLU A 308 -11.61 -8.30 32.44
CA GLU A 308 -10.34 -8.06 33.14
C GLU A 308 -9.20 -7.68 32.18
N LYS A 309 -9.27 -8.10 30.92
CA LYS A 309 -8.32 -7.69 29.86
C LYS A 309 -8.88 -6.57 29.00
N SER A 310 -10.17 -6.62 28.67
CA SER A 310 -10.79 -5.68 27.73
C SER A 310 -10.93 -4.27 28.31
N LEU A 311 -11.26 -4.10 29.60
CA LEU A 311 -11.41 -2.78 30.22
C LEU A 311 -10.08 -2.00 30.33
N PRO A 312 -8.97 -2.59 30.81
CA PRO A 312 -7.66 -1.91 30.76
C PRO A 312 -7.22 -1.56 29.35
N LEU A 313 -7.53 -2.42 28.37
CA LEU A 313 -7.23 -2.17 26.96
C LEU A 313 -8.02 -0.97 26.41
N LEU A 314 -9.32 -0.87 26.69
CA LEU A 314 -10.15 0.29 26.34
C LEU A 314 -9.63 1.57 27.03
N GLY A 315 -9.22 1.47 28.30
CA GLY A 315 -8.57 2.57 29.03
C GLY A 315 -7.27 3.03 28.37
N LYS A 316 -6.42 2.08 27.94
CA LYS A 316 -5.20 2.36 27.18
C LYS A 316 -5.51 3.05 25.86
N LYS A 317 -6.49 2.57 25.09
CA LYS A 317 -6.88 3.19 23.82
C LYS A 317 -7.46 4.60 24.01
N PHE A 318 -8.24 4.82 25.06
CA PHE A 318 -8.72 6.15 25.43
C PHE A 318 -7.57 7.10 25.74
N TYR A 319 -6.58 6.64 26.51
CA TYR A 319 -5.36 7.38 26.78
C TYR A 319 -4.60 7.71 25.49
N LEU A 320 -4.40 6.73 24.60
CA LEU A 320 -3.71 6.92 23.32
C LEU A 320 -4.41 7.96 22.42
N PHE A 321 -5.74 7.96 22.37
CA PHE A 321 -6.50 8.96 21.61
C PHE A 321 -6.22 10.39 22.07
N TRP A 322 -6.04 10.59 23.38
CA TRP A 322 -5.72 11.89 23.98
C TRP A 322 -4.22 12.11 24.23
N ASN A 323 -3.34 11.24 23.75
CA ASN A 323 -1.90 11.41 23.91
C ASN A 323 -1.26 12.12 22.72
N LYS A 324 -0.18 12.88 22.94
CA LYS A 324 0.59 13.55 21.89
C LYS A 324 1.28 12.59 20.93
N PHE A 325 1.55 11.37 21.37
CA PHE A 325 2.27 10.37 20.60
C PHE A 325 1.40 9.89 19.45
N GLU A 326 1.92 10.03 18.24
CA GLU A 326 1.25 9.62 17.01
C GLU A 326 1.59 8.16 16.73
N VAL A 327 0.65 7.26 17.02
CA VAL A 327 0.81 5.82 16.77
C VAL A 327 0.74 5.57 15.26
N SER A 328 1.89 5.37 14.63
CA SER A 328 1.97 5.14 13.18
C SER A 328 1.37 3.79 12.77
N ASN A 329 0.63 3.79 11.65
CA ASN A 329 0.02 2.59 11.07
C ASN A 329 0.61 2.26 9.69
N ASN A 330 0.51 3.17 8.71
CA ASN A 330 0.94 2.94 7.33
C ASN A 330 2.47 3.09 7.17
N GLN A 331 2.97 4.27 7.52
CA GLN A 331 4.39 4.57 7.57
C GLN A 331 4.70 5.27 8.87
N ASN A 332 5.94 5.17 9.32
CA ASN A 332 6.35 5.82 10.54
C ASN A 332 6.45 7.33 10.32
N THR A 333 5.48 8.04 10.89
CA THR A 333 5.32 9.48 10.72
C THR A 333 6.51 10.28 11.27
N TYR A 334 7.16 9.80 12.32
CA TYR A 334 8.37 10.42 12.88
C TYR A 334 9.63 10.14 12.04
N PHE A 335 9.65 9.05 11.26
CA PHE A 335 10.75 8.77 10.33
C PHE A 335 10.85 9.83 9.23
N TYR A 336 9.73 10.44 8.84
CA TYR A 336 9.65 11.48 7.82
C TYR A 336 10.32 12.80 8.21
N TYR A 337 10.59 13.03 9.51
CA TYR A 337 11.36 14.18 9.96
C TYR A 337 12.77 14.25 9.32
N ARG A 338 13.28 13.14 8.79
CA ARG A 338 14.55 13.08 8.05
C ARG A 338 14.48 13.75 6.68
N TYR A 339 13.29 13.82 6.09
CA TYR A 339 13.07 14.33 4.74
C TYR A 339 12.41 15.71 4.70
N SER A 340 11.86 16.18 5.83
CA SER A 340 11.28 17.52 5.93
C SER A 340 11.69 18.23 7.21
N TRP A 341 12.48 19.29 7.08
CA TRP A 341 12.77 20.19 8.20
C TRP A 341 11.53 21.00 8.61
N LEU A 342 10.60 21.25 7.67
CA LEU A 342 9.38 21.98 7.97
C LEU A 342 8.56 21.28 9.05
N LEU A 343 8.37 19.95 8.93
CA LEU A 343 7.64 19.18 9.95
C LEU A 343 8.26 19.27 11.36
N LYS A 344 9.58 19.48 11.47
CA LYS A 344 10.28 19.63 12.76
C LYS A 344 10.03 20.98 13.41
N ILE A 345 9.94 22.05 12.62
CA ILE A 345 9.89 23.43 13.14
C ILE A 345 8.48 23.97 13.32
N LEU A 346 7.48 23.33 12.72
CA LEU A 346 6.10 23.79 12.81
C LEU A 346 5.65 23.82 14.29
N PRO A 347 5.11 24.96 14.76
CA PRO A 347 4.94 25.22 16.19
C PRO A 347 3.80 24.43 16.84
N THR A 348 2.95 23.78 16.05
CA THR A 348 1.68 23.23 16.52
C THR A 348 1.59 21.74 16.30
N GLY A 349 1.38 21.00 17.40
CA GLY A 349 1.07 19.56 17.40
C GLY A 349 0.07 19.22 18.50
N PHE A 350 -0.29 17.94 18.63
CA PHE A 350 -1.28 17.51 19.62
C PHE A 350 -0.85 17.79 21.07
N TRP A 351 0.45 17.83 21.34
CA TRP A 351 1.04 18.22 22.63
C TRP A 351 0.52 19.57 23.16
N LEU A 352 0.18 20.49 22.25
CA LEU A 352 -0.38 21.81 22.55
C LEU A 352 -1.90 21.85 22.36
N VAL A 353 -2.40 21.31 21.24
CA VAL A 353 -3.83 21.38 20.88
C VAL A 353 -4.69 20.57 21.84
N GLY A 354 -4.28 19.36 22.24
CA GLY A 354 -5.06 18.48 23.12
C GLY A 354 -5.41 19.15 24.46
N PRO A 355 -4.41 19.60 25.24
CA PRO A 355 -4.66 20.27 26.53
C PRO A 355 -5.51 21.53 26.42
N LEU A 356 -5.25 22.38 25.42
CA LEU A 356 -6.02 23.59 25.18
C LEU A 356 -7.45 23.29 24.73
N ALA A 357 -7.65 22.24 23.93
CA ALA A 357 -8.97 21.81 23.49
C ALA A 357 -9.82 21.34 24.67
N ILE A 358 -9.25 20.55 25.60
CA ILE A 358 -9.95 20.12 26.82
C ILE A 358 -10.40 21.33 27.64
N LEU A 359 -9.52 22.32 27.84
CA LEU A 359 -9.88 23.56 28.53
C LEU A 359 -10.98 24.33 27.78
N GLY A 360 -10.90 24.45 26.46
CA GLY A 360 -11.88 25.13 25.62
C GLY A 360 -13.24 24.44 25.61
N MET A 361 -13.25 23.12 25.64
CA MET A 361 -14.46 22.30 25.83
C MET A 361 -15.10 22.62 27.18
N ILE A 362 -14.32 22.67 28.26
CA ILE A 362 -14.84 23.00 29.61
C ILE A 362 -15.43 24.41 29.64
N TYR A 363 -14.78 25.41 29.06
CA TYR A 363 -15.36 26.76 28.93
C TYR A 363 -16.67 26.78 28.14
N SER A 364 -16.83 25.85 27.21
CA SER A 364 -18.00 25.75 26.34
C SER A 364 -19.19 25.04 26.99
N LEU A 365 -18.99 24.29 28.09
CA LEU A 365 -20.06 23.58 28.80
C LEU A 365 -21.17 24.50 29.31
N ARG A 366 -20.86 25.74 29.69
CA ARG A 366 -21.86 26.74 30.10
C ARG A 366 -22.88 27.06 29.00
N ARG A 367 -22.53 26.83 27.74
CA ARG A 367 -23.40 26.97 26.57
C ARG A 367 -23.48 25.65 25.80
N PHE A 368 -23.57 24.53 26.53
CA PHE A 368 -23.55 23.18 25.98
C PHE A 368 -24.48 23.02 24.78
N ARG A 369 -25.77 23.41 24.88
CA ARG A 369 -26.74 23.29 23.78
C ARG A 369 -26.30 23.94 22.47
N LYS A 370 -25.56 25.06 22.54
CA LYS A 370 -25.03 25.75 21.36
C LYS A 370 -23.89 24.95 20.72
N TYR A 371 -23.02 24.35 21.52
CA TYR A 371 -21.81 23.68 21.07
C TYR A 371 -21.92 22.16 21.02
N SER A 372 -23.07 21.59 21.41
CA SER A 372 -23.28 20.14 21.53
C SER A 372 -23.02 19.35 20.24
N PRO A 373 -23.28 19.85 19.01
CA PRO A 373 -22.82 19.18 17.79
C PRO A 373 -21.32 18.90 17.76
N LEU A 374 -20.49 19.82 18.27
CA LEU A 374 -19.04 19.64 18.34
C LEU A 374 -18.67 18.53 19.32
N PHE A 375 -19.31 18.52 20.50
CA PHE A 375 -19.12 17.46 21.51
C PHE A 375 -19.57 16.10 20.99
N PHE A 376 -20.75 16.03 20.37
CA PHE A 376 -21.28 14.80 19.79
C PHE A 376 -20.41 14.28 18.64
N TYR A 377 -19.84 15.18 17.83
CA TYR A 377 -18.92 14.81 16.77
C TYR A 377 -17.60 14.23 17.34
N ILE A 378 -16.97 14.92 18.30
CA ILE A 378 -15.78 14.41 18.99
C ILE A 378 -16.08 13.06 19.65
N PHE A 379 -17.18 12.98 20.41
CA PHE A 379 -17.56 11.78 21.16
C PHE A 379 -17.83 10.59 20.23
N SER A 380 -18.67 10.75 19.21
CA SER A 380 -18.99 9.68 18.27
C SER A 380 -17.75 9.17 17.55
N TYR A 381 -16.87 10.07 17.10
CA TYR A 381 -15.67 9.66 16.40
C TYR A 381 -14.66 9.01 17.35
N MET A 382 -14.44 9.58 18.54
CA MET A 382 -13.59 8.99 19.59
C MET A 382 -14.05 7.59 19.96
N LEU A 383 -15.37 7.38 20.12
CA LEU A 383 -15.96 6.08 20.41
C LEU A 383 -15.55 5.05 19.35
N THR A 384 -15.61 5.41 18.06
CA THR A 384 -15.23 4.50 16.98
C THR A 384 -13.73 4.17 16.96
N VAL A 385 -12.87 5.10 17.38
CA VAL A 385 -11.42 4.84 17.44
C VAL A 385 -11.08 3.99 18.66
N VAL A 386 -11.65 4.30 19.82
CA VAL A 386 -11.39 3.58 21.08
C VAL A 386 -11.95 2.16 21.04
N PHE A 387 -13.14 1.94 20.46
CA PHE A 387 -13.71 0.60 20.32
C PHE A 387 -13.05 -0.24 19.23
N PHE A 388 -12.26 0.35 18.33
CA PHE A 388 -11.52 -0.41 17.31
C PHE A 388 -10.05 -0.44 17.72
N PHE A 389 -9.18 0.28 17.03
CA PHE A 389 -7.77 0.42 17.37
C PHE A 389 -7.30 1.84 17.10
N VAL A 390 -6.23 2.25 17.78
CA VAL A 390 -5.74 3.64 17.75
C VAL A 390 -4.57 3.75 16.79
N ALA A 391 -4.67 4.72 15.88
CA ALA A 391 -3.59 5.14 15.00
C ALA A 391 -3.65 6.66 14.82
N ASP A 392 -2.52 7.27 14.50
CA ASP A 392 -2.32 8.71 14.29
C ASP A 392 -3.37 9.32 13.35
N ARG A 393 -3.53 8.74 12.16
CA ARG A 393 -4.48 9.26 11.16
C ARG A 393 -5.94 9.16 11.59
N PHE A 394 -6.28 8.23 12.48
CA PHE A 394 -7.67 8.02 12.88
C PHE A 394 -8.20 9.16 13.74
N ARG A 395 -7.35 9.92 14.41
CA ARG A 395 -7.79 11.10 15.17
C ARG A 395 -8.05 12.32 14.28
N LEU A 396 -7.48 12.37 13.06
CA LEU A 396 -7.49 13.56 12.22
C LEU A 396 -8.88 14.20 12.02
N PRO A 397 -9.98 13.46 11.85
CA PRO A 397 -11.26 14.09 11.57
C PRO A 397 -11.77 14.98 12.72
N VAL A 398 -11.39 14.71 13.97
CA VAL A 398 -11.78 15.55 15.12
C VAL A 398 -10.84 16.73 15.36
N ILE A 399 -9.64 16.71 14.77
CA ILE A 399 -8.61 17.74 14.98
C ILE A 399 -9.12 19.16 14.68
N PRO A 400 -9.82 19.44 13.56
CA PRO A 400 -10.40 20.76 13.31
C PRO A 400 -11.25 21.29 14.46
N VAL A 401 -12.09 20.44 15.05
CA VAL A 401 -12.99 20.81 16.14
C VAL A 401 -12.18 21.05 17.43
N LEU A 402 -11.19 20.22 17.71
CA LEU A 402 -10.28 20.40 18.85
C LEU A 402 -9.46 21.69 18.71
N ILE A 403 -8.99 22.03 17.51
CA ILE A 403 -8.29 23.29 17.22
C ILE A 403 -9.20 24.50 17.49
N ILE A 404 -10.49 24.42 17.14
CA ILE A 404 -11.45 25.50 17.44
C ILE A 404 -11.62 25.69 18.94
N PHE A 405 -11.75 24.60 19.71
CA PHE A 405 -11.80 24.68 21.17
C PHE A 405 -10.49 25.21 21.76
N ALA A 406 -9.33 24.81 21.24
CA ALA A 406 -8.03 25.33 21.66
C ALA A 406 -7.92 26.84 21.40
N GLY A 407 -8.33 27.31 20.22
CA GLY A 407 -8.41 28.74 19.90
C GLY A 407 -9.35 29.49 20.83
N PHE A 408 -10.50 28.90 21.18
CA PHE A 408 -11.44 29.49 22.14
C PHE A 408 -10.82 29.59 23.55
N ALA A 409 -10.12 28.56 24.01
CA ALA A 409 -9.43 28.57 25.30
C ALA A 409 -8.40 29.70 25.37
N LEU A 410 -7.59 29.86 24.32
CA LEU A 410 -6.58 30.92 24.26
C LEU A 410 -7.19 32.32 24.35
N VAL A 411 -8.24 32.60 23.57
CA VAL A 411 -8.93 33.91 23.61
C VAL A 411 -9.55 34.16 24.99
N GLN A 412 -10.23 33.15 25.56
CA GLN A 412 -10.91 33.28 26.84
C GLN A 412 -9.95 33.46 28.02
N SER A 413 -8.79 32.81 27.98
CA SER A 413 -7.72 33.00 28.97
C SER A 413 -7.08 34.36 28.82
N TRP A 414 -6.80 34.79 27.58
CA TRP A 414 -6.24 36.10 27.28
C TRP A 414 -7.13 37.26 27.72
N ASP A 415 -8.44 37.19 27.47
CA ASP A 415 -9.38 38.23 27.87
C ASP A 415 -9.44 38.38 29.40
N ARG A 416 -9.41 37.27 30.15
CA ARG A 416 -9.34 37.30 31.63
C ARG A 416 -8.02 37.84 32.15
N LEU A 417 -6.91 37.51 31.50
CA LEU A 417 -5.59 38.07 31.82
C LEU A 417 -5.59 39.58 31.61
N ARG A 418 -6.07 40.07 30.46
CA ARG A 418 -6.19 41.52 30.18
C ARG A 418 -7.09 42.26 31.15
N GLN A 419 -8.17 41.61 31.60
CA GLN A 419 -9.08 42.15 32.61
C GLN A 419 -8.52 42.04 34.05
N LYS A 420 -7.28 41.57 34.23
CA LYS A 420 -6.64 41.33 35.55
C LYS A 420 -7.46 40.42 36.47
N ALA A 421 -8.30 39.55 35.91
CA ALA A 421 -9.21 38.66 36.64
C ALA A 421 -8.49 37.38 37.10
N TYR A 422 -7.36 37.51 37.80
CA TYR A 422 -6.44 36.40 38.11
C TYR A 422 -7.10 35.27 38.90
N ARG A 423 -8.01 35.59 39.84
CA ARG A 423 -8.76 34.58 40.61
C ARG A 423 -9.58 33.65 39.71
N GLN A 424 -10.09 34.15 38.58
CA GLN A 424 -10.88 33.35 37.63
C GLN A 424 -10.01 32.45 36.73
N LEU A 425 -8.68 32.59 36.79
CA LEU A 425 -7.73 31.80 36.00
C LEU A 425 -7.14 30.62 36.78
N ILE A 426 -7.28 30.57 38.11
CA ILE A 426 -6.71 29.51 38.95
C ILE A 426 -7.22 28.13 38.50
N LEU A 427 -8.53 27.94 38.46
CA LEU A 427 -9.12 26.65 38.06
C LEU A 427 -8.79 26.29 36.58
N PRO A 428 -8.94 27.19 35.60
CA PRO A 428 -8.47 26.96 34.23
C PRO A 428 -7.00 26.55 34.13
N LEU A 429 -6.11 27.16 34.93
CA LEU A 429 -4.69 26.84 34.93
C LEU A 429 -4.45 25.44 35.50
N VAL A 430 -5.12 25.06 36.59
CA VAL A 430 -5.04 23.70 37.16
C VAL A 430 -5.52 22.67 36.12
N ILE A 431 -6.66 22.91 35.48
CA ILE A 431 -7.19 22.04 34.42
C ILE A 431 -6.20 21.93 33.26
N LEU A 432 -5.60 23.05 32.84
CA LEU A 432 -4.60 23.07 31.77
C LEU A 432 -3.36 22.26 32.15
N LEU A 433 -2.86 22.39 33.38
CA LEU A 433 -1.70 21.63 33.87
C LEU A 433 -1.99 20.13 33.93
N ILE A 434 -3.15 19.72 34.45
CA ILE A 434 -3.58 18.31 34.49
C ILE A 434 -3.74 17.76 33.07
N SER A 435 -4.41 18.50 32.19
CA SER A 435 -4.63 18.10 30.80
C SER A 435 -3.32 18.06 30.02
N PHE A 436 -2.40 18.98 30.30
CA PHE A 436 -1.06 19.00 29.72
C PHE A 436 -0.27 17.78 30.15
N TRP A 437 -0.24 17.47 31.45
CA TRP A 437 0.37 16.25 31.96
C TRP A 437 -0.25 15.00 31.34
N PHE A 438 -1.58 14.90 31.30
CA PHE A 438 -2.29 13.74 30.74
C PHE A 438 -1.93 13.51 29.28
N CYS A 439 -2.06 14.54 28.43
CA CYS A 439 -1.77 14.43 26.99
C CYS A 439 -0.28 14.25 26.67
N ASN A 440 0.62 14.63 27.58
CA ASN A 440 2.07 14.62 27.33
C ASN A 440 2.86 13.57 28.14
N SER A 441 2.19 12.85 29.02
CA SER A 441 2.78 11.79 29.84
C SER A 441 3.28 10.63 28.98
N LYS A 442 4.17 9.81 29.57
CA LYS A 442 4.76 8.62 28.95
C LYS A 442 4.15 7.32 29.49
N ALA A 443 2.88 7.34 29.91
CA ALA A 443 2.24 6.10 30.37
C ALA A 443 2.28 5.05 29.25
N TYR A 444 2.35 3.77 29.63
CA TYR A 444 2.56 2.64 28.72
C TYR A 444 3.89 2.65 27.95
N ASN A 445 4.91 3.38 28.42
CA ASN A 445 6.26 3.43 27.83
C ASN A 445 6.26 3.74 26.33
N LEU A 446 5.40 4.67 25.92
CA LEU A 446 5.37 5.22 24.56
C LEU A 446 6.69 5.94 24.29
N SER A 447 7.66 5.21 23.75
CA SER A 447 8.98 5.75 23.37
C SER A 447 9.01 6.06 21.87
N ALA A 448 9.94 6.94 21.47
CA ALA A 448 10.17 7.30 20.09
C ALA A 448 10.50 6.04 19.28
N SER A 449 9.45 5.57 18.62
CA SER A 449 9.32 4.61 17.54
C SER A 449 10.54 3.76 17.21
N ASN A 450 10.41 2.45 17.43
CA ASN A 450 11.22 1.46 16.75
C ASN A 450 11.13 1.67 15.23
N PHE A 451 12.18 2.21 14.62
CA PHE A 451 12.24 2.46 13.18
C PHE A 451 12.63 1.21 12.38
N ALA A 452 12.74 0.04 13.01
CA ALA A 452 13.18 -1.17 12.32
C ALA A 452 12.32 -1.49 11.10
N GLN A 453 10.99 -1.38 11.21
CA GLN A 453 10.09 -1.58 10.08
C GLN A 453 10.27 -0.52 8.98
N SER A 454 10.58 0.72 9.34
CA SER A 454 10.85 1.80 8.37
C SER A 454 12.15 1.57 7.61
N TYR A 455 13.21 1.15 8.30
CA TYR A 455 14.47 0.75 7.68
C TYR A 455 14.31 -0.50 6.81
N PHE A 456 13.53 -1.49 7.25
CA PHE A 456 13.18 -2.64 6.42
C PHE A 456 12.44 -2.22 5.14
N GLY A 457 11.43 -1.36 5.26
CA GLY A 457 10.72 -0.79 4.11
C GLY A 457 11.66 -0.03 3.15
N LEU A 458 12.58 0.78 3.70
CA LEU A 458 13.57 1.50 2.91
C LEU A 458 14.55 0.55 2.21
N GLY A 459 14.96 -0.53 2.87
CA GLY A 459 15.78 -1.59 2.28
C GLY A 459 15.08 -2.27 1.10
N ASN A 460 13.78 -2.54 1.21
CA ASN A 460 12.98 -3.07 0.11
C ASN A 460 12.94 -2.12 -1.08
N ILE A 461 12.87 -0.81 -0.85
CA ILE A 461 12.91 0.20 -1.91
C ILE A 461 14.26 0.17 -2.63
N TYR A 462 15.36 0.20 -1.89
CA TYR A 462 16.69 0.11 -2.51
C TYR A 462 16.92 -1.21 -3.25
N LEU A 463 16.38 -2.32 -2.76
CA LEU A 463 16.38 -3.59 -3.49
C LEU A 463 15.64 -3.49 -4.83
N LYS A 464 14.46 -2.86 -4.85
CA LYS A 464 13.69 -2.64 -6.08
C LYS A 464 14.44 -1.75 -7.07
N GLN A 465 15.18 -0.76 -6.57
CA GLN A 465 16.03 0.12 -7.37
C GLN A 465 17.37 -0.51 -7.78
N ASN A 466 17.54 -1.82 -7.56
CA ASN A 466 18.77 -2.57 -7.84
C ASN A 466 20.03 -1.98 -7.15
N GLN A 467 19.86 -1.49 -5.91
CA GLN A 467 20.93 -0.98 -5.04
C GLN A 467 21.11 -1.89 -3.82
N PRO A 468 21.65 -3.12 -3.99
CA PRO A 468 21.70 -4.13 -2.94
C PRO A 468 22.57 -3.73 -1.73
N GLU A 469 23.60 -2.93 -1.91
CA GLU A 469 24.47 -2.45 -0.82
C GLU A 469 23.71 -1.52 0.13
N LYS A 470 22.98 -0.55 -0.42
CA LYS A 470 22.15 0.36 0.40
C LYS A 470 21.01 -0.39 1.07
N ALA A 471 20.46 -1.39 0.40
CA ALA A 471 19.44 -2.25 1.00
C ALA A 471 19.98 -3.05 2.19
N ALA A 472 21.16 -3.66 2.05
CA ALA A 472 21.81 -4.40 3.12
C ALA A 472 22.04 -3.51 4.36
N ALA A 473 22.61 -2.32 4.17
CA ALA A 473 22.83 -1.35 5.26
C ALA A 473 21.51 -0.95 5.97
N CYS A 474 20.40 -0.86 5.22
CA CYS A 474 19.08 -0.60 5.79
C CYS A 474 18.58 -1.81 6.60
N TYR A 475 18.75 -3.04 6.12
CA TYR A 475 18.38 -4.23 6.89
C TYR A 475 19.23 -4.41 8.14
N ASP A 476 20.53 -4.09 8.08
CA ASP A 476 21.40 -4.08 9.26
C ASP A 476 20.92 -3.05 10.29
N SER A 477 20.57 -1.85 9.83
CA SER A 477 19.96 -0.81 10.68
C SER A 477 18.63 -1.28 11.30
N ALA A 478 17.81 -2.02 10.54
CA ALA A 478 16.58 -2.60 11.04
C ALA A 478 16.84 -3.65 12.12
N LEU A 479 17.80 -4.55 11.89
CA LEU A 479 18.16 -5.62 12.82
C LEU A 479 18.85 -5.11 14.08
N ALA A 480 19.60 -4.00 14.00
CA ALA A 480 20.17 -3.32 15.16
C ALA A 480 19.08 -2.77 16.10
N LEU A 481 17.94 -2.34 15.55
CA LEU A 481 16.79 -1.84 16.32
C LEU A 481 15.84 -2.96 16.77
N ASN A 482 15.72 -4.03 15.98
CA ASN A 482 14.96 -5.21 16.33
C ASN A 482 15.64 -6.48 15.78
N LEU A 483 16.33 -7.19 16.68
CA LEU A 483 17.02 -8.45 16.35
C LEU A 483 16.07 -9.56 15.90
N LYS A 484 14.76 -9.43 16.17
CA LYS A 484 13.70 -10.38 15.80
C LYS A 484 12.91 -9.89 14.58
N LEU A 485 13.60 -9.69 13.45
CA LEU A 485 12.97 -9.43 12.15
C LEU A 485 13.38 -10.50 11.12
N PRO A 486 12.70 -11.66 11.09
CA PRO A 486 12.99 -12.76 10.16
C PRO A 486 13.05 -12.32 8.69
N ARG A 487 12.16 -11.39 8.29
CA ARG A 487 12.10 -10.82 6.94
C ARG A 487 13.34 -10.03 6.53
N ALA A 488 13.91 -9.24 7.45
CA ALA A 488 15.11 -8.46 7.16
C ALA A 488 16.32 -9.39 6.94
N ARG A 489 16.45 -10.44 7.77
CA ARG A 489 17.47 -11.50 7.57
C ARG A 489 17.26 -12.26 6.27
N LEU A 490 16.01 -12.60 5.95
CA LEU A 490 15.68 -13.27 4.71
C LEU A 490 16.11 -12.43 3.48
N ASN A 491 15.84 -11.13 3.49
CA ASN A 491 16.25 -10.24 2.39
C ASN A 491 17.76 -10.02 2.33
N LEU A 492 18.46 -9.97 3.47
CA LEU A 492 19.93 -9.99 3.51
C LEU A 492 20.49 -11.28 2.90
N GLY A 493 19.93 -12.43 3.26
CA GLY A 493 20.31 -13.72 2.69
C GLY A 493 20.12 -13.76 1.17
N ILE A 494 19.03 -13.17 0.65
CA ILE A 494 18.80 -13.02 -0.80
C ILE A 494 19.87 -12.12 -1.44
N ILE A 495 20.28 -11.04 -0.79
CA ILE A 495 21.36 -10.16 -1.28
C ILE A 495 22.67 -10.95 -1.39
N TYR A 496 23.07 -11.65 -0.32
CA TYR A 496 24.28 -12.48 -0.33
C TYR A 496 24.21 -13.57 -1.39
N LEU A 497 23.05 -14.20 -1.57
CA LEU A 497 22.84 -15.21 -2.60
C LEU A 497 23.06 -14.64 -4.01
N ARG A 498 22.57 -13.41 -4.28
CA ARG A 498 22.79 -12.73 -5.57
C ARG A 498 24.24 -12.36 -5.82
N LYS A 499 25.02 -12.12 -4.75
CA LYS A 499 26.47 -11.86 -4.81
C LYS A 499 27.30 -13.14 -4.98
N GLY A 500 26.68 -14.32 -4.89
CA GLY A 500 27.39 -15.60 -4.88
C GLY A 500 27.99 -15.98 -3.52
N GLU A 501 27.70 -15.21 -2.47
CA GLU A 501 28.15 -15.46 -1.09
C GLU A 501 27.28 -16.54 -0.43
N LEU A 502 27.44 -17.79 -0.88
CA LEU A 502 26.58 -18.91 -0.48
C LEU A 502 26.61 -19.23 1.02
N GLU A 503 27.76 -19.03 1.69
CA GLU A 503 27.88 -19.23 3.13
C GLU A 503 27.11 -18.16 3.93
N GLY A 504 27.30 -16.88 3.60
CA GLY A 504 26.58 -15.77 4.23
C GLY A 504 25.06 -15.89 4.02
N ALA A 505 24.64 -16.23 2.81
CA ALA A 505 23.23 -16.48 2.49
C ALA A 505 22.64 -17.62 3.34
N GLY A 506 23.34 -18.76 3.40
CA GLY A 506 22.92 -19.91 4.20
C GLY A 506 22.82 -19.59 5.69
N ALA A 507 23.76 -18.83 6.23
CA ALA A 507 23.76 -18.41 7.64
C ALA A 507 22.55 -17.53 7.98
N GLU A 508 22.23 -16.55 7.13
CA GLU A 508 21.06 -15.68 7.36
C GLU A 508 19.74 -16.45 7.26
N PHE A 509 19.58 -17.35 6.29
CA PHE A 509 18.37 -18.19 6.22
C PHE A 509 18.25 -19.15 7.40
N ALA A 510 19.35 -19.74 7.87
CA ALA A 510 19.35 -20.57 9.07
C ALA A 510 18.95 -19.76 10.32
N ARG A 511 19.46 -18.53 10.46
CA ARG A 511 19.05 -17.60 11.54
C ARG A 511 17.58 -17.20 11.44
N THR A 512 17.03 -17.07 10.23
CA THR A 512 15.58 -16.86 10.03
C THR A 512 14.80 -18.05 10.57
N LEU A 513 15.21 -19.29 10.27
CA LEU A 513 14.56 -20.51 10.77
C LEU A 513 14.70 -20.72 12.27
N LEU A 514 15.80 -20.26 12.89
CA LEU A 514 15.94 -20.25 14.35
C LEU A 514 14.91 -19.33 15.04
N LEU A 515 14.53 -18.23 14.38
CA LEU A 515 13.52 -17.30 14.89
C LEU A 515 12.09 -17.76 14.56
N ASN A 516 11.88 -18.26 13.35
CA ASN A 516 10.60 -18.78 12.85
C ASN A 516 10.84 -20.10 12.09
N PRO A 517 10.68 -21.26 12.75
CA PRO A 517 10.87 -22.56 12.10
C PRO A 517 9.90 -22.85 10.94
N TYR A 518 8.77 -22.13 10.91
CA TYR A 518 7.69 -22.29 9.93
C TYR A 518 7.82 -21.35 8.73
N GLU A 519 8.91 -20.58 8.61
CA GLU A 519 9.14 -19.67 7.48
C GLU A 519 9.47 -20.46 6.19
N GLU A 520 8.46 -20.67 5.35
CA GLU A 520 8.57 -21.47 4.13
C GLU A 520 9.57 -20.87 3.12
N LYS A 521 9.69 -19.54 3.09
CA LYS A 521 10.59 -18.84 2.16
C LYS A 521 12.05 -19.08 2.53
N ALA A 522 12.38 -19.19 3.82
CA ALA A 522 13.72 -19.50 4.28
C ALA A 522 14.11 -20.93 3.92
N HIS A 523 13.22 -21.91 4.11
CA HIS A 523 13.41 -23.29 3.62
C HIS A 523 13.64 -23.33 2.11
N ASN A 524 12.78 -22.68 1.32
CA ASN A 524 12.94 -22.63 -0.14
C ASN A 524 14.26 -21.96 -0.59
N ASN A 525 14.68 -20.90 0.10
CA ASN A 525 15.94 -20.23 -0.22
C ASN A 525 17.16 -21.07 0.17
N LEU A 526 17.11 -21.81 1.29
CA LEU A 526 18.13 -22.81 1.63
C LEU A 526 18.22 -23.92 0.59
N SER A 527 17.08 -24.38 0.05
CA SER A 527 17.09 -25.32 -1.08
C SER A 527 17.89 -24.77 -2.27
N THR A 528 17.71 -23.48 -2.59
CA THR A 528 18.47 -22.81 -3.65
C THR A 528 19.96 -22.74 -3.32
N VAL A 529 20.32 -22.37 -2.09
CA VAL A 529 21.73 -22.33 -1.63
C VAL A 529 22.39 -23.70 -1.78
N TYR A 530 21.76 -24.77 -1.28
CA TYR A 530 22.31 -26.12 -1.34
C TYR A 530 22.39 -26.66 -2.77
N ARG A 531 21.42 -26.31 -3.64
CA ARG A 531 21.49 -26.64 -5.07
C ARG A 531 22.68 -25.97 -5.74
N LEU A 532 22.98 -24.71 -5.42
CA LEU A 532 24.16 -24.00 -5.94
C LEU A 532 25.48 -24.54 -5.36
N LYS A 533 25.47 -25.02 -4.11
CA LYS A 533 26.57 -25.79 -3.51
C LYS A 533 26.70 -27.22 -4.05
N LYS A 534 25.80 -27.64 -4.96
CA LYS A 534 25.70 -29.00 -5.54
C LYS A 534 25.36 -30.11 -4.53
N ASP A 535 24.91 -29.76 -3.33
CA ASP A 535 24.34 -30.70 -2.36
C ASP A 535 22.83 -30.85 -2.65
N TYR A 536 22.52 -31.59 -3.70
CA TYR A 536 21.15 -31.71 -4.20
C TYR A 536 20.24 -32.49 -3.24
N SER A 537 20.81 -33.37 -2.39
CA SER A 537 20.05 -34.11 -1.37
C SER A 537 19.45 -33.16 -0.33
N LYS A 538 20.27 -32.25 0.23
CA LYS A 538 19.76 -31.20 1.12
C LYS A 538 18.82 -30.24 0.39
N ALA A 539 19.09 -29.92 -0.88
CA ALA A 539 18.20 -29.09 -1.66
C ALA A 539 16.78 -29.68 -1.76
N VAL A 540 16.66 -31.00 -1.99
CA VAL A 540 15.39 -31.73 -1.98
C VAL A 540 14.73 -31.66 -0.60
N GLN A 541 15.48 -31.90 0.48
CA GLN A 541 14.95 -31.85 1.85
C GLN A 541 14.30 -30.50 2.17
N PHE A 542 15.04 -29.40 1.93
CA PHE A 542 14.55 -28.06 2.23
C PHE A 542 13.38 -27.63 1.32
N ALA A 543 13.38 -28.02 0.04
CA ALA A 543 12.24 -27.71 -0.83
C ALA A 543 10.97 -28.48 -0.43
N LYS A 544 11.10 -29.75 -0.02
CA LYS A 544 9.98 -30.52 0.54
C LYS A 544 9.43 -29.89 1.82
N ALA A 545 10.30 -29.43 2.72
CA ALA A 545 9.87 -28.72 3.92
C ALA A 545 9.08 -27.44 3.58
N ALA A 546 9.54 -26.65 2.61
CA ALA A 546 8.82 -25.46 2.14
C ALA A 546 7.43 -25.79 1.58
N ILE A 547 7.30 -26.88 0.80
CA ILE A 547 6.01 -27.35 0.26
C ILE A 547 5.08 -27.85 1.37
N GLN A 548 5.61 -28.58 2.35
CA GLN A 548 4.83 -29.06 3.50
C GLN A 548 4.27 -27.91 4.33
N LEU A 549 5.06 -26.87 4.56
CA LEU A 549 4.63 -25.66 5.26
C LEU A 549 3.63 -24.83 4.45
N ARG A 550 3.84 -24.77 3.13
CA ARG A 550 2.99 -23.99 2.22
C ARG A 550 2.73 -24.75 0.90
N PRO A 551 1.64 -25.53 0.83
CA PRO A 551 1.30 -26.32 -0.36
C PRO A 551 0.98 -25.47 -1.61
N ASN A 552 0.67 -24.18 -1.47
CA ASN A 552 0.42 -23.26 -2.59
C ASN A 552 1.66 -22.44 -2.98
N TYR A 553 2.88 -22.96 -2.78
CA TYR A 553 4.13 -22.24 -3.07
C TYR A 553 4.83 -22.70 -4.35
N ALA A 554 4.43 -22.15 -5.50
CA ALA A 554 4.95 -22.52 -6.83
C ALA A 554 6.49 -22.52 -6.93
N THR A 555 7.17 -21.56 -6.30
CA THR A 555 8.63 -21.49 -6.33
C THR A 555 9.28 -22.72 -5.68
N ALA A 556 8.69 -23.27 -4.62
CA ALA A 556 9.21 -24.46 -3.94
C ALA A 556 9.09 -25.72 -4.79
N TYR A 557 7.95 -25.94 -5.47
CA TYR A 557 7.79 -27.02 -6.46
C TYR A 557 8.79 -26.89 -7.61
N SER A 558 8.98 -25.67 -8.12
CA SER A 558 9.96 -25.39 -9.17
C SER A 558 11.38 -25.77 -8.73
N ASN A 559 11.80 -25.31 -7.54
CA ASN A 559 13.11 -25.59 -6.97
C ASN A 559 13.32 -27.06 -6.66
N LEU A 560 12.29 -27.76 -6.16
CA LEU A 560 12.33 -29.21 -5.96
C LEU A 560 12.51 -29.95 -7.29
N SER A 561 11.80 -29.54 -8.35
CA SER A 561 11.96 -30.13 -9.68
C SER A 561 13.38 -29.94 -10.23
N LEU A 562 13.98 -28.76 -10.01
CA LEU A 562 15.35 -28.47 -10.43
C LEU A 562 16.38 -29.29 -9.65
N ALA A 563 16.14 -29.52 -8.36
CA ALA A 563 16.98 -30.38 -7.53
C ALA A 563 16.90 -31.85 -8.00
N TYR A 564 15.70 -32.34 -8.34
CA TYR A 564 15.52 -33.68 -8.91
C TYR A 564 16.15 -33.83 -10.30
N GLN A 565 16.04 -32.83 -11.17
CA GLN A 565 16.74 -32.82 -12.45
C GLN A 565 18.25 -32.88 -12.27
N ALA A 566 18.80 -32.16 -11.29
CA ALA A 566 20.24 -32.20 -10.99
C ALA A 566 20.71 -33.53 -10.39
N LEU A 567 19.81 -34.30 -9.76
CA LEU A 567 20.03 -35.68 -9.34
C LEU A 567 19.80 -36.71 -10.46
N SER A 568 19.56 -36.26 -11.70
CA SER A 568 19.19 -37.13 -12.83
C SER A 568 17.94 -37.97 -12.56
N GLN A 569 16.96 -37.41 -11.84
CA GLN A 569 15.66 -38.02 -11.53
C GLN A 569 14.51 -37.25 -12.22
N PRO A 570 14.42 -37.29 -13.57
CA PRO A 570 13.45 -36.50 -14.32
C PRO A 570 11.99 -36.89 -14.06
N ASP A 571 11.71 -38.16 -13.75
CA ASP A 571 10.35 -38.63 -13.45
C ASP A 571 9.82 -38.03 -12.14
N SER A 572 10.68 -37.93 -11.12
CA SER A 572 10.34 -37.25 -9.86
C SER A 572 10.12 -35.76 -10.07
N ALA A 573 10.91 -35.12 -10.96
CA ALA A 573 10.71 -33.72 -11.33
C ALA A 573 9.35 -33.50 -12.03
N GLU A 574 8.97 -34.39 -12.95
CA GLU A 574 7.67 -34.32 -13.64
C GLU A 574 6.51 -34.50 -12.65
N MET A 575 6.61 -35.48 -11.75
CA MET A 575 5.58 -35.75 -10.74
C MET A 575 5.34 -34.54 -9.85
N VAL A 576 6.40 -33.92 -9.32
CA VAL A 576 6.31 -32.74 -8.46
C VAL A 576 5.70 -31.54 -9.18
N LEU A 577 6.08 -31.28 -10.44
CA LEU A 577 5.52 -30.17 -11.21
C LEU A 577 4.02 -30.38 -11.49
N LYS A 578 3.61 -31.61 -11.80
CA LYS A 578 2.19 -31.98 -11.98
C LYS A 578 1.39 -31.86 -10.69
N GLU A 579 1.98 -32.24 -9.55
CA GLU A 579 1.37 -32.05 -8.24
C GLU A 579 1.14 -30.55 -7.94
N GLY A 580 2.16 -29.72 -8.16
CA GLY A 580 2.04 -28.28 -8.01
C GLY A 580 0.97 -27.68 -8.92
N LEU A 581 0.86 -28.13 -10.18
CA LEU A 581 -0.19 -27.69 -11.12
C LEU A 581 -1.60 -28.20 -10.77
N ARG A 582 -1.71 -29.32 -10.05
CA ARG A 582 -3.00 -29.77 -9.52
C ARG A 582 -3.54 -28.80 -8.46
N ILE A 583 -2.65 -28.22 -7.65
CA ILE A 583 -2.99 -27.24 -6.62
C ILE A 583 -3.13 -25.84 -7.23
N LEU A 584 -2.25 -25.49 -8.17
CA LEU A 584 -2.14 -24.19 -8.81
C LEU A 584 -2.31 -24.30 -10.34
N PRO A 585 -3.53 -24.53 -10.85
CA PRO A 585 -3.76 -24.85 -12.26
C PRO A 585 -3.42 -23.69 -13.22
N ALA A 586 -3.39 -22.46 -12.73
CA ALA A 586 -3.07 -21.27 -13.53
C ALA A 586 -1.66 -20.73 -13.25
N ASP A 587 -0.78 -21.47 -12.57
CA ASP A 587 0.56 -20.97 -12.26
C ASP A 587 1.49 -21.03 -13.47
N ARG A 588 1.94 -19.84 -13.88
CA ARG A 588 2.78 -19.66 -15.07
C ARG A 588 4.18 -20.28 -14.89
N GLN A 589 4.74 -20.21 -13.69
CA GLN A 589 6.10 -20.66 -13.42
C GLN A 589 6.18 -22.18 -13.48
N LEU A 590 5.22 -22.88 -12.87
CA LEU A 590 5.16 -24.34 -12.90
C LEU A 590 4.98 -24.87 -14.33
N ARG A 591 4.09 -24.26 -15.13
CA ARG A 591 3.91 -24.62 -16.54
C ARG A 591 5.17 -24.41 -17.35
N TYR A 592 5.88 -23.31 -17.12
CA TYR A 592 7.17 -23.05 -17.77
C TYR A 592 8.20 -24.16 -17.45
N TYR A 593 8.40 -24.50 -16.16
CA TYR A 593 9.37 -25.53 -15.79
C TYR A 593 8.97 -26.93 -16.28
N LEU A 594 7.67 -27.24 -16.36
CA LEU A 594 7.18 -28.49 -16.93
C LEU A 594 7.43 -28.55 -18.45
N GLY A 595 7.17 -27.44 -19.16
CA GLY A 595 7.48 -27.30 -20.57
C GLY A 595 8.99 -27.43 -20.87
N GLU A 596 9.84 -26.78 -20.06
CA GLU A 596 11.30 -26.92 -20.15
C GLU A 596 11.76 -28.36 -19.90
N LEU A 597 11.21 -29.03 -18.88
CA LEU A 597 11.51 -30.42 -18.58
C LEU A 597 11.17 -31.33 -19.77
N TYR A 598 9.98 -31.17 -20.37
CA TYR A 598 9.58 -31.93 -21.55
C TYR A 598 10.45 -31.64 -22.77
N PHE A 599 10.85 -30.38 -22.96
CA PHE A 599 11.77 -30.02 -24.03
C PHE A 599 13.12 -30.75 -23.87
N ARG A 600 13.69 -30.76 -22.66
CA ARG A 600 14.94 -31.48 -22.36
C ARG A 600 14.83 -33.00 -22.57
N GLN A 601 13.65 -33.56 -22.33
CA GLN A 601 13.34 -34.98 -22.59
C GLN A 601 12.98 -35.28 -24.06
N GLN A 602 13.07 -34.31 -24.98
CA GLN A 602 12.66 -34.44 -26.39
C GLN A 602 11.16 -34.76 -26.59
N ARG A 603 10.32 -34.48 -25.59
CA ARG A 603 8.85 -34.63 -25.65
C ARG A 603 8.22 -33.33 -26.15
N LEU A 604 8.53 -32.97 -27.40
CA LEU A 604 8.28 -31.63 -27.95
C LEU A 604 6.80 -31.22 -27.99
N ASP A 605 5.87 -32.15 -28.24
CA ASP A 605 4.43 -31.83 -28.30
C ASP A 605 3.88 -31.43 -26.93
N LYS A 606 4.28 -32.16 -25.87
CA LYS A 606 3.90 -31.81 -24.48
C LYS A 606 4.58 -30.52 -24.02
N ALA A 607 5.83 -30.29 -24.43
CA ALA A 607 6.53 -29.04 -24.17
C ALA A 607 5.79 -27.86 -24.82
N GLU A 608 5.37 -28.00 -26.07
CA GLU A 608 4.64 -26.97 -26.81
C GLU A 608 3.30 -26.61 -26.14
N GLU A 609 2.56 -27.61 -25.67
CA GLU A 609 1.29 -27.41 -24.96
C GLU A 609 1.46 -26.54 -23.70
N GLU A 610 2.38 -26.92 -22.81
CA GLU A 610 2.59 -26.19 -21.56
C GLU A 610 3.16 -24.78 -21.79
N LEU A 611 4.09 -24.63 -22.73
CA LEU A 611 4.68 -23.32 -23.05
C LEU A 611 3.67 -22.37 -23.72
N LYS A 612 2.69 -22.87 -24.47
CA LYS A 612 1.58 -22.03 -24.97
C LYS A 612 0.68 -21.53 -23.84
N GLN A 613 0.41 -22.37 -22.84
CA GLN A 613 -0.36 -21.96 -21.67
C GLN A 613 0.34 -20.83 -20.89
N VAL A 614 1.67 -20.85 -20.80
CA VAL A 614 2.47 -19.75 -20.20
C VAL A 614 2.17 -18.40 -20.87
N LEU A 615 2.02 -18.38 -22.19
CA LEU A 615 1.70 -17.18 -22.97
C LEU A 615 0.22 -16.77 -22.86
N ALA A 616 -0.70 -17.74 -22.78
CA ALA A 616 -2.14 -17.51 -22.76
C ALA A 616 -2.68 -16.99 -21.41
N LEU A 617 -2.02 -17.31 -20.30
CA LEU A 617 -2.43 -16.86 -18.98
C LEU A 617 -2.32 -15.32 -18.85
N SER A 618 -3.44 -14.65 -18.61
CA SER A 618 -3.51 -13.24 -18.23
C SER A 618 -3.59 -13.09 -16.72
N THR A 619 -2.77 -12.24 -16.13
CA THR A 619 -2.83 -11.84 -14.70
C THR A 619 -4.04 -10.92 -14.51
N LYS A 620 -5.20 -11.50 -14.18
CA LYS A 620 -6.37 -10.72 -13.79
C LYS A 620 -6.14 -10.23 -12.35
N VAL A 621 -6.14 -8.91 -12.18
CA VAL A 621 -5.89 -8.23 -10.89
C VAL A 621 -7.15 -8.38 -10.03
N ASP A 622 -7.12 -9.24 -9.01
CA ASP A 622 -8.20 -9.29 -8.01
C ASP A 622 -7.95 -8.20 -6.95
N ILE A 623 -8.47 -7.01 -7.22
CA ILE A 623 -8.32 -5.82 -6.36
C ILE A 623 -9.19 -5.94 -5.09
N GLU A 624 -10.12 -6.90 -5.05
CA GLU A 624 -11.19 -6.92 -4.06
C GLU A 624 -10.95 -7.88 -2.92
N SER A 625 -10.06 -8.85 -3.10
CA SER A 625 -9.55 -9.70 -2.01
C SER A 625 -8.53 -9.00 -1.10
N TYR A 626 -8.16 -7.74 -1.39
CA TYR A 626 -7.09 -7.00 -0.69
C TYR A 626 -5.75 -7.77 -0.70
N ASP A 627 -5.50 -8.59 -1.73
CA ASP A 627 -4.21 -9.27 -1.90
C ASP A 627 -3.19 -8.30 -2.53
N ILE A 628 -2.54 -7.48 -1.70
CA ILE A 628 -1.44 -6.61 -2.13
C ILE A 628 -0.11 -7.38 -2.28
N SER A 629 -0.05 -8.64 -1.87
CA SER A 629 1.16 -9.47 -1.90
C SER A 629 1.59 -9.78 -3.35
N GLY A 630 0.63 -9.79 -4.29
CA GLY A 630 0.85 -10.04 -5.71
C GLY A 630 1.23 -8.84 -6.58
N PHE A 631 1.32 -7.61 -6.04
CA PHE A 631 1.43 -6.39 -6.88
C PHE A 631 2.79 -5.69 -6.87
N GLY A 632 3.87 -6.44 -6.66
CA GLY A 632 5.23 -5.92 -6.83
C GLY A 632 5.67 -5.82 -8.30
N GLN A 633 6.43 -4.79 -8.67
CA GLN A 633 7.17 -4.73 -9.95
C GLN A 633 7.99 -6.02 -10.22
N ALA A 634 8.45 -6.70 -9.15
CA ALA A 634 9.12 -7.98 -9.23
C ALA A 634 8.28 -9.09 -9.89
N GLN A 635 6.95 -9.07 -9.71
CA GLN A 635 6.04 -10.05 -10.33
C GLN A 635 5.83 -9.76 -11.81
N ILE A 636 5.70 -8.48 -12.20
CA ILE A 636 5.60 -8.05 -13.60
C ILE A 636 6.88 -8.39 -14.38
N GLN A 637 8.06 -8.18 -13.76
CA GLN A 637 9.35 -8.57 -14.33
C GLN A 637 9.50 -10.09 -14.43
N THR A 638 9.03 -10.84 -13.43
CA THR A 638 9.05 -12.31 -13.44
C THR A 638 8.15 -12.87 -14.54
N GLU A 639 6.96 -12.29 -14.72
CA GLU A 639 6.03 -12.66 -15.79
C GLU A 639 6.63 -12.41 -17.17
N SER A 640 7.17 -11.21 -17.41
CA SER A 640 7.79 -10.86 -18.70
C SER A 640 8.96 -11.79 -19.00
N ARG A 641 9.77 -12.12 -17.98
CA ARG A 641 10.87 -13.09 -18.11
C ARG A 641 10.38 -14.49 -18.49
N LEU A 642 9.36 -15.01 -17.81
CA LEU A 642 8.81 -16.35 -18.08
C LEU A 642 8.16 -16.41 -19.47
N LYS A 643 7.43 -15.37 -19.88
CA LYS A 643 6.86 -15.26 -21.23
C LYS A 643 7.94 -15.18 -22.30
N ALA A 644 9.01 -14.42 -22.06
CA ALA A 644 10.16 -14.36 -22.96
C ALA A 644 10.83 -15.74 -23.11
N GLN A 645 11.07 -16.44 -22.01
CA GLN A 645 11.68 -17.77 -22.03
C GLN A 645 10.77 -18.81 -22.70
N ALA A 646 9.47 -18.79 -22.43
CA ALA A 646 8.53 -19.70 -23.08
C ALA A 646 8.43 -19.46 -24.59
N ALA A 647 8.36 -18.19 -25.02
CA ALA A 647 8.43 -17.84 -26.43
C ALA A 647 9.75 -18.31 -27.07
N TYR A 648 10.88 -18.18 -26.36
CA TYR A 648 12.18 -18.67 -26.83
C TYR A 648 12.18 -20.19 -27.05
N TYR A 649 11.73 -20.99 -26.08
CA TYR A 649 11.65 -22.45 -26.23
C TYR A 649 10.65 -22.88 -27.31
N LEU A 650 9.51 -22.19 -27.46
CA LEU A 650 8.59 -22.41 -28.57
C LEU A 650 9.27 -22.13 -29.92
N GLY A 651 10.12 -21.10 -30.00
CA GLY A 651 10.96 -20.83 -31.16
C GLY A 651 11.88 -22.02 -31.48
N LEU A 652 12.58 -22.56 -30.49
CA LEU A 652 13.45 -23.74 -30.66
C LEU A 652 12.67 -24.99 -31.12
N ILE A 653 11.50 -25.25 -30.53
CA ILE A 653 10.61 -26.36 -30.94
C ILE A 653 10.21 -26.21 -32.41
N ARG A 654 9.93 -25.00 -32.89
CA ARG A 654 9.59 -24.74 -34.30
C ARG A 654 10.77 -24.93 -35.23
N VAL A 655 11.98 -24.58 -34.80
CA VAL A 655 13.21 -24.88 -35.57
C VAL A 655 13.35 -26.39 -35.77
N ASP A 656 13.14 -27.18 -34.71
CA ASP A 656 13.21 -28.64 -34.78
C ASP A 656 12.13 -29.23 -35.72
N LYS A 657 10.90 -28.71 -35.62
CA LYS A 657 9.78 -29.03 -36.53
C LYS A 657 9.96 -28.46 -37.96
N LYS A 658 11.10 -27.81 -38.27
CA LYS A 658 11.43 -27.17 -39.56
C LYS A 658 10.47 -26.05 -39.99
N ASP A 659 9.69 -25.50 -39.06
CA ASP A 659 8.80 -24.36 -39.29
C ASP A 659 9.54 -23.05 -38.94
N ILE A 660 10.42 -22.64 -39.86
CA ILE A 660 11.29 -21.46 -39.67
C ILE A 660 10.48 -20.17 -39.55
N SER A 661 9.36 -20.07 -40.26
CA SER A 661 8.47 -18.91 -40.21
C SER A 661 7.86 -18.72 -38.83
N ALA A 662 7.35 -19.79 -38.21
CA ALA A 662 6.84 -19.73 -36.84
C ALA A 662 7.97 -19.50 -35.83
N ALA A 663 9.12 -20.13 -36.01
CA ALA A 663 10.29 -19.94 -35.14
C ALA A 663 10.70 -18.46 -35.05
N LYS A 664 10.78 -17.78 -36.20
CA LYS A 664 11.09 -16.34 -36.30
C LYS A 664 10.10 -15.49 -35.50
N ARG A 665 8.80 -15.76 -35.62
CA ARG A 665 7.74 -15.04 -34.87
C ARG A 665 7.91 -15.22 -33.36
N PHE A 666 8.20 -16.44 -32.90
CA PHE A 666 8.38 -16.72 -31.48
C PHE A 666 9.65 -16.07 -30.90
N PHE A 667 10.77 -16.05 -31.63
CA PHE A 667 11.96 -15.32 -31.17
C PHE A 667 11.75 -13.81 -31.14
N GLN A 668 11.01 -13.25 -32.10
CA GLN A 668 10.61 -11.84 -32.06
C GLN A 668 9.71 -11.54 -30.86
N LEU A 669 8.73 -12.41 -30.58
CA LEU A 669 7.87 -12.30 -29.40
C LEU A 669 8.69 -12.39 -28.10
N ALA A 670 9.69 -13.28 -28.03
CA ALA A 670 10.61 -13.35 -26.89
C ALA A 670 11.33 -12.02 -26.65
N LEU A 671 11.77 -11.35 -27.72
CA LEU A 671 12.43 -10.04 -27.66
C LEU A 671 11.48 -8.87 -27.36
N GLN A 672 10.18 -9.00 -27.67
CA GLN A 672 9.17 -8.04 -27.23
C GLN A 672 9.00 -8.06 -25.71
N PHE A 673 9.00 -9.26 -25.11
CA PHE A 673 8.94 -9.40 -23.65
C PHE A 673 10.27 -9.07 -22.96
N LYS A 674 11.39 -9.45 -23.57
CA LYS A 674 12.73 -9.21 -23.03
C LYS A 674 13.73 -8.87 -24.14
N PRO A 675 14.01 -7.57 -24.39
CA PRO A 675 14.86 -7.13 -25.50
C PRO A 675 16.33 -7.58 -25.44
N ASP A 676 16.82 -7.92 -24.26
CA ASP A 676 18.19 -8.31 -23.92
C ASP A 676 18.37 -9.85 -23.85
N LEU A 677 17.67 -10.59 -24.72
CA LEU A 677 17.81 -12.05 -24.81
C LEU A 677 18.78 -12.45 -25.94
N SER A 678 20.07 -12.58 -25.59
CA SER A 678 21.17 -12.98 -26.49
C SER A 678 20.85 -14.19 -27.36
N GLY A 679 20.31 -15.27 -26.76
CA GLY A 679 19.94 -16.49 -27.47
C GLY A 679 18.88 -16.27 -28.54
N ALA A 680 17.85 -15.44 -28.29
CA ALA A 680 16.84 -15.13 -29.29
C ALA A 680 17.40 -14.26 -30.43
N LEU A 681 18.28 -13.30 -30.11
CA LEU A 681 19.00 -12.51 -31.12
C LEU A 681 19.88 -13.38 -32.01
N ALA A 682 20.64 -14.31 -31.42
CA ALA A 682 21.52 -15.21 -32.14
C ALA A 682 20.74 -16.19 -33.05
N ASN A 683 19.61 -16.72 -32.58
CA ASN A 683 18.74 -17.57 -33.40
C ASN A 683 18.06 -16.79 -34.53
N LEU A 684 17.61 -15.55 -34.30
CA LEU A 684 17.14 -14.68 -35.39
C LEU A 684 18.26 -14.35 -36.38
N GLY A 685 19.49 -14.14 -35.90
CA GLY A 685 20.68 -13.96 -36.74
C GLY A 685 20.90 -15.16 -37.64
N LYS A 686 20.74 -16.38 -37.10
CA LYS A 686 20.85 -17.62 -37.87
C LYS A 686 19.74 -17.77 -38.90
N ILE A 687 18.51 -17.39 -38.56
CA ILE A 687 17.39 -17.38 -39.51
C ILE A 687 17.63 -16.36 -40.63
N ALA A 688 18.13 -15.15 -40.30
CA ALA A 688 18.48 -14.14 -41.29
C ALA A 688 19.60 -14.61 -42.23
N GLU A 689 20.59 -15.35 -41.71
CA GLU A 689 21.62 -16.02 -42.52
C GLU A 689 21.00 -17.03 -43.49
N LEU A 690 20.06 -17.87 -43.04
CA LEU A 690 19.33 -18.83 -43.89
C LEU A 690 18.49 -18.12 -44.97
N GLU A 691 17.90 -16.97 -44.64
CA GLU A 691 17.19 -16.09 -45.57
C GLU A 691 18.14 -15.29 -46.50
N LYS A 692 19.46 -15.49 -46.40
CA LYS A 692 20.52 -14.76 -47.11
C LYS A 692 20.54 -13.25 -46.85
N ASN A 693 19.92 -12.79 -45.76
CA ASN A 693 19.99 -11.41 -45.30
C ASN A 693 21.18 -11.23 -44.35
N PHE A 694 22.39 -11.32 -44.92
CA PHE A 694 23.64 -11.34 -44.15
C PHE A 694 23.88 -10.03 -43.38
N GLN A 695 23.40 -8.89 -43.90
CA GLN A 695 23.52 -7.60 -43.24
C GLN A 695 22.73 -7.57 -41.92
N GLU A 696 21.52 -8.11 -41.94
CA GLU A 696 20.67 -8.24 -40.75
C GLU A 696 21.23 -9.25 -39.75
N ALA A 697 21.75 -10.37 -40.24
CA ALA A 697 22.42 -11.37 -39.40
C ALA A 697 23.60 -10.75 -38.61
N VAL A 698 24.45 -9.95 -39.27
CA VAL A 698 25.55 -9.21 -38.62
C VAL A 698 25.02 -8.26 -37.53
N ARG A 699 23.93 -7.53 -37.81
CA ARG A 699 23.32 -6.61 -36.84
C ARG A 699 22.85 -7.37 -35.59
N LEU A 700 22.17 -8.49 -35.78
CA LEU A 700 21.64 -9.33 -34.70
C LEU A 700 22.75 -9.98 -33.87
N TYR A 701 23.78 -10.54 -34.51
CA TYR A 701 24.94 -11.08 -33.80
C TYR A 701 25.74 -10.01 -33.06
N THR A 702 25.83 -8.79 -33.61
CA THR A 702 26.47 -7.67 -32.90
C THR A 702 25.71 -7.28 -31.65
N ARG A 703 24.38 -7.25 -31.70
CA ARG A 703 23.55 -7.06 -30.50
C ARG A 703 23.69 -8.21 -29.51
N ALA A 704 23.77 -9.46 -29.98
CA ALA A 704 23.99 -10.62 -29.12
C ALA A 704 25.36 -10.57 -28.42
N LEU A 705 26.41 -10.17 -29.14
CA LEU A 705 27.77 -9.99 -28.61
C LEU A 705 27.90 -8.80 -27.64
N ALA A 706 27.09 -7.76 -27.80
CA ALA A 706 27.01 -6.68 -26.81
C ALA A 706 26.47 -7.18 -25.46
N LEU A 707 25.70 -8.27 -25.44
CA LEU A 707 25.16 -8.90 -24.23
C LEU A 707 26.08 -10.02 -23.71
N GLU A 708 26.65 -10.83 -24.61
CA GLU A 708 27.56 -11.92 -24.29
C GLU A 708 28.88 -11.77 -25.07
N PRO A 709 29.80 -10.91 -24.62
CA PRO A 709 31.04 -10.61 -25.34
C PRO A 709 32.08 -11.74 -25.29
N GLU A 710 31.85 -12.77 -24.49
CA GLU A 710 32.73 -13.93 -24.30
C GLU A 710 32.22 -15.19 -25.01
N ASN A 711 31.18 -15.09 -25.85
CA ASN A 711 30.61 -16.24 -26.53
C ASN A 711 31.31 -16.51 -27.88
N PRO A 712 32.19 -17.52 -28.01
CA PRO A 712 32.99 -17.77 -29.22
C PRO A 712 32.11 -18.11 -30.43
N ILE A 713 30.94 -18.70 -30.21
CA ILE A 713 29.99 -19.10 -31.26
C ILE A 713 29.41 -17.87 -31.97
N PHE A 714 29.13 -16.79 -31.23
CA PHE A 714 28.55 -15.58 -31.81
C PHE A 714 29.56 -14.84 -32.71
N TYR A 715 30.83 -14.78 -32.31
CA TYR A 715 31.89 -14.26 -33.18
C TYR A 715 32.03 -15.10 -34.45
N TYR A 716 32.08 -16.42 -34.34
CA TYR A 716 32.15 -17.30 -35.51
C TYR A 716 30.95 -17.13 -36.45
N ASN A 717 29.73 -17.11 -35.93
CA ASN A 717 28.53 -16.93 -36.75
C ASN A 717 28.53 -15.54 -37.42
N ARG A 718 28.99 -14.49 -36.73
CA ARG A 718 29.14 -13.16 -37.34
C ARG A 718 30.24 -13.15 -38.42
N ALA A 719 31.35 -13.87 -38.21
CA ALA A 719 32.42 -14.02 -39.19
C ALA A 719 31.94 -14.69 -40.48
N ILE A 720 31.11 -15.73 -40.40
CA ILE A 720 30.47 -16.36 -41.57
C ILE A 720 29.66 -15.34 -42.37
N ASN A 721 28.88 -14.50 -41.69
CA ASN A 721 28.07 -13.48 -42.36
C ASN A 721 28.92 -12.34 -42.93
N TYR A 722 30.03 -11.97 -42.29
CA TYR A 722 31.01 -11.05 -42.88
C TYR A 722 31.71 -11.61 -44.12
N LEU A 723 31.97 -12.91 -44.15
CA LEU A 723 32.56 -13.59 -45.30
C LEU A 723 31.62 -13.50 -46.51
N ASN A 724 30.33 -13.77 -46.30
CA ASN A 724 29.31 -13.66 -47.35
C ASN A 724 29.10 -12.21 -47.85
N LEU A 725 29.48 -11.22 -47.04
CA LEU A 725 29.46 -9.79 -47.40
C LEU A 725 30.80 -9.28 -47.98
N GLY A 726 31.81 -10.15 -48.15
CA GLY A 726 33.13 -9.77 -48.66
C GLY A 726 33.98 -8.94 -47.70
N ARG A 727 33.69 -8.96 -46.40
CA ARG A 727 34.35 -8.11 -45.38
C ARG A 727 35.54 -8.80 -44.71
N SER A 728 36.60 -9.08 -45.48
CA SER A 728 37.73 -9.93 -45.06
C SER A 728 38.51 -9.46 -43.84
N ALA A 729 38.52 -8.16 -43.51
CA ALA A 729 39.17 -7.65 -42.31
C ALA A 729 38.39 -8.05 -41.05
N GLN A 730 37.07 -7.87 -41.07
CA GLN A 730 36.18 -8.21 -39.95
C GLN A 730 36.08 -9.72 -39.75
N VAL A 731 36.14 -10.52 -40.82
CA VAL A 731 36.20 -12.00 -40.72
C VAL A 731 37.41 -12.45 -39.92
N ARG A 732 38.60 -11.90 -40.21
CA ARG A 732 39.84 -12.24 -39.49
C ARG A 732 39.74 -11.87 -38.01
N ALA A 733 39.28 -10.65 -37.72
CA ALA A 733 39.12 -10.17 -36.35
C ALA A 733 38.15 -11.04 -35.52
N ASP A 734 36.99 -11.38 -36.07
CA ASP A 734 36.01 -12.21 -35.35
C ASP A 734 36.49 -13.66 -35.19
N LEU A 735 37.20 -14.23 -36.17
CA LEU A 735 37.78 -15.57 -36.04
C LEU A 735 38.94 -15.63 -35.04
N GLU A 736 39.78 -14.60 -34.99
CA GLU A 736 40.82 -14.49 -33.96
C GLU A 736 40.18 -14.38 -32.58
N ARG A 737 39.20 -13.50 -32.40
CA ARG A 737 38.51 -13.36 -31.13
C ARG A 737 37.77 -14.62 -30.69
N SER A 738 37.13 -15.34 -31.63
CA SER A 738 36.49 -16.63 -31.36
C SER A 738 37.49 -17.67 -30.84
N LEU A 739 38.68 -17.74 -31.45
CA LEU A 739 39.74 -18.69 -31.06
C LEU A 739 40.55 -18.26 -29.83
N GLU A 740 40.60 -16.97 -29.52
CA GLU A 740 41.10 -16.49 -28.22
C GLU A 740 40.21 -16.95 -27.07
N LEU A 741 38.90 -16.93 -27.29
CA LEU A 741 37.90 -17.35 -26.29
C LEU A 741 37.80 -18.88 -26.18
N ASP A 742 37.88 -19.60 -27.30
CA ASP A 742 37.96 -21.06 -27.34
C ASP A 742 38.97 -21.53 -28.40
N PRO A 743 40.22 -21.81 -28.00
CA PRO A 743 41.29 -22.27 -28.92
C PRO A 743 40.98 -23.60 -29.63
N HIS A 744 40.04 -24.39 -29.12
CA HIS A 744 39.65 -25.68 -29.67
C HIS A 744 38.34 -25.62 -30.46
N PHE A 745 37.81 -24.42 -30.73
CA PHE A 745 36.57 -24.25 -31.46
C PHE A 745 36.72 -24.68 -32.94
N GLY A 746 36.47 -25.97 -33.18
CA GLY A 746 36.69 -26.65 -34.46
C GLY A 746 36.11 -25.95 -35.70
N PRO A 747 34.89 -25.38 -35.66
CA PRO A 747 34.33 -24.63 -36.78
C PRO A 747 35.17 -23.41 -37.17
N ALA A 748 35.63 -22.61 -36.19
CA ALA A 748 36.46 -21.43 -36.45
C ALA A 748 37.86 -21.81 -36.93
N LEU A 749 38.48 -22.86 -36.39
CA LEU A 749 39.76 -23.39 -36.87
C LEU A 749 39.69 -23.82 -38.34
N SER A 750 38.62 -24.55 -38.69
CA SER A 750 38.40 -25.05 -40.05
C SER A 750 38.22 -23.90 -41.04
N LEU A 751 37.41 -22.89 -40.67
CA LEU A 751 37.21 -21.71 -41.51
C LEU A 751 38.50 -20.90 -41.67
N LYS A 752 39.26 -20.68 -40.59
CA LYS A 752 40.54 -19.98 -40.63
C LYS A 752 41.57 -20.68 -41.53
N LYS A 753 41.62 -22.02 -41.51
CA LYS A 753 42.49 -22.81 -42.40
C LYS A 753 42.04 -22.71 -43.86
N ALA A 754 40.74 -22.76 -44.14
CA ALA A 754 40.20 -22.62 -45.49
C ALA A 754 40.49 -21.23 -46.10
N LEU A 755 40.48 -20.17 -45.28
CA LEU A 755 40.79 -18.80 -45.70
C LEU A 755 42.29 -18.50 -45.84
N ARG A 756 43.18 -19.38 -45.33
CA ARG A 756 44.63 -19.31 -45.55
C ARG A 756 45.08 -19.96 -46.86
N ASN A 757 44.25 -20.87 -47.39
CA ASN A 757 44.54 -21.66 -48.60
C ASN A 757 43.86 -21.09 -49.86
N LYS A 758 43.20 -19.92 -49.74
CA LYS A 758 42.64 -19.10 -50.81
C LYS A 758 43.34 -17.75 -50.77
#